data_AF-A0A957GCT3-F1
#
_entry.id   AF-A0A957GCT3-F1
#
_cell.length_a   1.000
_cell.length_b   1.000
_cell.length_c   1.000
_cell.angle_alpha   90.00
_cell.angle_beta   90.00
_cell.angle_gamma   90.00
#
_symmetry.space_group_name_H-M   'P 1'
#
loop_
_entity.id
_entity.type
_entity.pdbx_description
1 polymer ?
#
loop_
_entity_poly.entity_id
_entity_poly.type
_entity_poly.pdbx_seq_one_letter_code
_entity_poly.pdbx_strand_id
1 'polypeptide(L)'
;MPDKQPDAPAGFRRQTILKRTLLLLLLVLLASLLWPGRGPGQPLHVAAAKGGQPLDLSTITALALDENFAAAVALSDEQVAALLRGKAYDFVHAVRLGTEEARAWQDEGCGDRNCAHVTLYNYTDGGTVEAVVNLAEKEVLSRWAAEANRPGPSEHVLPRALDIAAGDAAVQQVLGDIRAAESVMVPMPIWLVDDDCANDWCVDLTYQDPAGSGRVYHVVVNMEQQVVARTFFSRARADRTFKRPAQSTFFDDGCHEQYGWSVCWEMTANDGINFSDATYNGNLIFSSVKIGQTEVWYPAWPGGYRDEIGFSASVPPHFGTLVNDLSDGFEVRQLFTEFLRWPNCICCYRYEQVLRFFADGTFEFAFVSHGPGCEDLSTYRPFWRLDIDLGGPDNDRLYYWEETQWVEATEELELSLFADLGPNGQKLATIDGDNGSISYRWQPIATDPLGLDEGKLFGLRFNEGEGDGPIVTGPGDTFRPPRQWLDGEPLSGENIVLWYTPFLKTKKGGPWWCMPDPDPNFTPCEAILRVIPAGELTQPTAEELAQLQATPTPAPTLQVTAAPTATPRAIEGEDPEGVIGAAGCTACHRIGNLGEAGKVGPDLTEIGLTAGSRVPGLSAEGYIHQSIVDPNLVIAPECPNGACLPNIMPQDYATRLTPAQIEAVVGYLLALSAPAGAENTPPATAPPAGDNTPTPPATATAATIGAAVSPLPSPSPTPLRVPTSAPISGDTSTAIYLMIFGILVVFGLAILTRRR
;
A
#
# COMPACT_ATOMS: atom_id res chain seq x y z
N MET A 1 -59.18 63.14 -48.09
CA MET A 1 -58.01 63.43 -47.22
C MET A 1 -58.24 62.77 -45.87
N PRO A 2 -57.20 62.36 -45.14
CA PRO A 2 -55.80 62.19 -45.56
C PRO A 2 -55.50 60.69 -45.80
N ASP A 3 -54.25 60.24 -45.89
CA ASP A 3 -53.16 60.58 -46.82
C ASP A 3 -52.08 59.49 -46.58
N LYS A 4 -51.46 58.90 -47.62
CA LYS A 4 -50.54 57.75 -47.45
C LYS A 4 -49.10 58.13 -47.77
N GLN A 5 -48.24 58.02 -46.76
CA GLN A 5 -46.81 58.28 -46.85
C GLN A 5 -46.06 57.10 -47.51
N PRO A 6 -45.03 57.33 -48.37
CA PRO A 6 -44.36 56.27 -49.12
C PRO A 6 -43.17 55.62 -48.38
N ASP A 7 -42.93 54.34 -48.67
CA ASP A 7 -41.85 53.53 -48.09
C ASP A 7 -40.44 53.91 -48.58
N ALA A 8 -39.45 53.77 -47.68
CA ALA A 8 -38.04 54.02 -47.95
C ALA A 8 -37.32 52.79 -48.58
N PRO A 9 -36.33 52.99 -49.49
CA PRO A 9 -35.76 51.91 -50.29
C PRO A 9 -34.85 50.94 -49.51
N ALA A 10 -35.00 49.64 -49.78
CA ALA A 10 -34.35 48.54 -49.08
C ALA A 10 -32.80 48.53 -49.11
N GLY A 11 -32.16 49.35 -49.95
CA GLY A 11 -30.70 49.45 -50.05
C GLY A 11 -30.04 50.02 -48.79
N PHE A 12 -30.68 51.00 -48.13
CA PHE A 12 -30.09 51.70 -46.98
C PHE A 12 -29.94 50.77 -45.76
N ARG A 13 -30.97 49.95 -45.50
CA ARG A 13 -31.03 49.01 -44.36
C ARG A 13 -29.91 47.96 -44.39
N ARG A 14 -29.48 47.51 -45.58
CA ARG A 14 -28.38 46.54 -45.74
C ARG A 14 -27.01 47.13 -45.44
N GLN A 15 -26.75 48.38 -45.82
CA GLN A 15 -25.48 49.04 -45.48
C GLN A 15 -25.36 49.30 -43.97
N THR A 16 -26.47 49.65 -43.29
CA THR A 16 -26.46 49.82 -41.83
C THR A 16 -26.18 48.51 -41.09
N ILE A 17 -26.75 47.39 -41.55
CA ILE A 17 -26.48 46.06 -40.97
C ILE A 17 -25.02 45.67 -41.18
N LEU A 18 -24.51 45.75 -42.42
CA LEU A 18 -23.12 45.39 -42.73
C LEU A 18 -22.10 46.20 -41.92
N LYS A 19 -22.31 47.52 -41.77
CA LYS A 19 -21.46 48.38 -40.93
C LYS A 19 -21.53 48.01 -39.44
N ARG A 20 -22.71 47.63 -38.92
CA ARG A 20 -22.86 47.16 -37.53
C ARG A 20 -22.16 45.82 -37.31
N THR A 21 -22.25 44.88 -38.24
CA THR A 21 -21.55 43.58 -38.16
C THR A 21 -20.03 43.76 -38.19
N LEU A 22 -19.51 44.62 -39.09
CA LEU A 22 -18.08 44.97 -39.13
C LEU A 22 -17.61 45.66 -37.85
N LEU A 23 -18.39 46.58 -37.28
CA LEU A 23 -18.06 47.22 -36.01
C LEU A 23 -18.05 46.22 -34.84
N LEU A 24 -19.02 45.30 -34.81
CA LEU A 24 -19.08 44.24 -33.79
C LEU A 24 -17.87 43.30 -33.87
N LEU A 25 -17.49 42.88 -35.09
CA LEU A 25 -16.30 42.06 -35.32
C LEU A 25 -15.01 42.80 -34.92
N LEU A 26 -14.89 44.09 -35.21
CA LEU A 26 -13.74 44.90 -34.81
C LEU A 26 -13.65 45.04 -33.28
N LEU A 27 -14.79 45.19 -32.61
CA LEU A 27 -14.86 45.26 -31.13
C LEU A 27 -14.52 43.91 -30.48
N VAL A 28 -14.96 42.78 -31.04
CA VAL A 28 -14.55 41.44 -30.59
C VAL A 28 -13.04 41.23 -30.78
N LEU A 29 -12.48 41.68 -31.92
CA LEU A 29 -11.05 41.59 -32.18
C LEU A 29 -10.24 42.43 -31.19
N LEU A 30 -10.65 43.68 -30.94
CA LEU A 30 -10.04 44.55 -29.94
C LEU A 30 -10.19 44.00 -28.52
N ALA A 31 -11.33 43.40 -28.17
CA ALA A 31 -11.51 42.72 -26.89
C ALA A 31 -10.57 41.52 -26.75
N SER A 32 -10.34 40.74 -27.82
CA SER A 32 -9.36 39.63 -27.80
C SER A 32 -7.90 40.07 -27.74
N LEU A 33 -7.59 41.31 -28.16
CA LEU A 33 -6.25 41.91 -28.07
C LEU A 33 -6.00 42.65 -26.75
N LEU A 34 -7.06 43.03 -26.03
CA LEU A 34 -7.03 43.67 -24.72
C LEU A 34 -7.33 42.71 -23.56
N TRP A 35 -7.81 41.50 -23.86
CA TRP A 35 -7.77 40.40 -22.91
C TRP A 35 -6.29 40.09 -22.63
N PRO A 36 -5.81 40.11 -21.37
CA PRO A 36 -4.44 39.73 -21.07
C PRO A 36 -4.27 38.26 -21.47
N GLY A 37 -3.55 38.03 -22.56
CA GLY A 37 -3.19 36.69 -22.98
C GLY A 37 -2.49 36.00 -21.81
N ARG A 38 -2.98 34.80 -21.44
CA ARG A 38 -2.28 33.92 -20.49
C ARG A 38 -0.81 33.86 -20.91
N GLY A 39 0.08 34.37 -20.06
CA GLY A 39 1.52 34.28 -20.33
C GLY A 39 1.96 32.82 -20.36
N PRO A 40 3.16 32.53 -20.90
CA PRO A 40 3.82 31.24 -20.70
C PRO A 40 4.20 31.12 -19.22
N GLY A 41 3.24 30.62 -18.44
CA GLY A 41 3.22 30.70 -16.97
C GLY A 41 1.88 30.26 -16.38
N GLN A 42 1.06 29.52 -17.13
CA GLN A 42 0.35 28.42 -16.46
C GLN A 42 1.44 27.49 -15.94
N PRO A 43 1.32 26.90 -14.73
CA PRO A 43 2.07 25.68 -14.48
C PRO A 43 1.79 24.72 -15.63
N LEU A 44 2.74 23.83 -15.96
CA LEU A 44 2.25 22.57 -16.49
C LEU A 44 1.29 22.06 -15.42
N HIS A 45 -0.01 22.00 -15.75
CA HIS A 45 -0.76 20.83 -15.35
C HIS A 45 -0.05 19.67 -16.04
N VAL A 46 1.04 19.22 -15.41
CA VAL A 46 1.31 17.81 -15.29
C VAL A 46 0.01 17.31 -14.71
N ALA A 47 -0.86 16.78 -15.56
CA ALA A 47 -1.90 15.91 -15.09
C ALA A 47 -1.13 14.85 -14.31
N ALA A 48 -1.20 14.91 -12.98
CA ALA A 48 -0.56 13.96 -12.10
C ALA A 48 -1.20 12.62 -12.42
N ALA A 49 -0.54 11.87 -13.30
CA ALA A 49 -1.23 10.95 -14.17
C ALA A 49 -1.50 9.64 -13.43
N LYS A 50 -2.58 9.64 -12.63
CA LYS A 50 -3.39 8.45 -12.39
C LYS A 50 -3.96 7.99 -13.75
N GLY A 51 -3.13 7.30 -14.57
CA GLY A 51 -3.54 6.55 -15.77
C GLY A 51 -3.81 7.31 -17.07
N GLY A 52 -3.00 8.32 -17.42
CA GLY A 52 -2.99 8.89 -18.80
C GLY A 52 -4.26 9.64 -19.23
N GLN A 53 -5.18 9.89 -18.30
CA GLN A 53 -6.27 10.86 -18.41
C GLN A 53 -6.10 11.86 -17.27
N PRO A 54 -6.60 13.11 -17.40
CA PRO A 54 -6.85 13.90 -16.22
C PRO A 54 -7.90 13.16 -15.39
N LEU A 55 -7.48 12.56 -14.28
CA LEU A 55 -8.39 12.31 -13.19
C LEU A 55 -8.73 13.69 -12.64
N ASP A 56 -9.83 14.22 -13.15
CA ASP A 56 -10.35 15.52 -12.75
C ASP A 56 -10.95 15.38 -11.35
N LEU A 57 -10.06 15.39 -10.35
CA LEU A 57 -10.40 15.34 -8.92
C LEU A 57 -11.35 16.48 -8.54
N SER A 58 -11.40 17.57 -9.31
CA SER A 58 -12.36 18.66 -9.13
C SER A 58 -13.80 18.31 -9.55
N THR A 59 -14.01 17.17 -10.23
CA THR A 59 -15.35 16.74 -10.69
C THR A 59 -16.03 15.66 -9.85
N ILE A 60 -15.35 14.98 -8.92
CA ILE A 60 -16.01 14.02 -8.01
C ILE A 60 -15.35 14.03 -6.61
N THR A 61 -15.95 14.77 -5.66
CA THR A 61 -16.05 14.49 -4.20
C THR A 61 -16.81 15.63 -3.50
N ALA A 62 -17.41 15.36 -2.35
CA ALA A 62 -18.26 16.32 -1.63
C ALA A 62 -17.50 17.40 -0.81
N LEU A 63 -16.16 17.37 -0.77
CA LEU A 63 -15.32 18.19 0.11
C LEU A 63 -14.27 19.05 -0.63
N ALA A 64 -14.58 19.55 -1.84
CA ALA A 64 -13.65 20.35 -2.65
C ALA A 64 -12.92 21.45 -1.84
N LEU A 65 -11.59 21.51 -1.98
CA LEU A 65 -10.70 22.43 -1.27
C LEU A 65 -9.82 23.22 -2.25
N ASP A 66 -9.54 24.48 -1.92
CA ASP A 66 -8.44 25.22 -2.54
C ASP A 66 -7.19 24.98 -1.68
N GLU A 67 -6.43 23.95 -2.02
CA GLU A 67 -5.23 23.55 -1.29
C GLU A 67 -4.17 24.66 -1.24
N ASN A 68 -4.04 25.45 -2.31
CA ASN A 68 -3.12 26.57 -2.37
C ASN A 68 -3.52 27.68 -1.39
N PHE A 69 -4.83 27.91 -1.22
CA PHE A 69 -5.33 28.83 -0.20
C PHE A 69 -5.09 28.31 1.22
N ALA A 70 -5.35 27.03 1.48
CA ALA A 70 -5.09 26.41 2.79
C ALA A 70 -3.59 26.48 3.16
N ALA A 71 -2.71 26.12 2.22
CA ALA A 71 -1.26 26.24 2.36
C ALA A 71 -0.81 27.70 2.58
N ALA A 72 -1.42 28.67 1.90
CA ALA A 72 -1.11 30.08 2.09
C ALA A 72 -1.55 30.61 3.47
N VAL A 73 -2.65 30.10 4.04
CA VAL A 73 -3.05 30.39 5.43
C VAL A 73 -2.01 29.83 6.40
N ALA A 74 -1.67 28.53 6.29
CA ALA A 74 -0.67 27.90 7.15
C ALA A 74 0.69 28.59 7.10
N LEU A 75 1.20 28.89 5.90
CA LEU A 75 2.50 29.58 5.71
C LEU A 75 2.48 31.07 6.11
N SER A 76 1.31 31.65 6.40
CA SER A 76 1.20 33.02 6.92
C SER A 76 1.35 33.11 8.44
N ASP A 77 1.23 31.98 9.16
CA ASP A 77 1.44 31.92 10.60
C ASP A 77 2.93 31.99 10.97
N GLU A 78 3.27 32.82 11.97
CA GLU A 78 4.65 33.04 12.38
C GLU A 78 5.30 31.82 13.06
N GLN A 79 4.51 30.90 13.62
CA GLN A 79 5.00 29.68 14.30
C GLN A 79 5.30 28.59 13.27
N VAL A 80 4.41 28.36 12.29
CA VAL A 80 4.68 27.50 11.12
C VAL A 80 5.91 28.01 10.36
N ALA A 81 5.98 29.32 10.10
CA ALA A 81 7.14 29.96 9.47
C ALA A 81 8.42 29.93 10.34
N ALA A 82 8.31 29.70 11.65
CA ALA A 82 9.46 29.47 12.52
C ALA A 82 9.98 28.02 12.43
N LEU A 83 9.10 27.03 12.37
CA LEU A 83 9.44 25.61 12.21
C LEU A 83 10.19 25.33 10.90
N LEU A 84 9.85 26.04 9.82
CA LEU A 84 10.46 25.92 8.49
C LEU A 84 11.64 26.87 8.24
N ARG A 85 12.03 27.70 9.21
CA ARG A 85 12.98 28.80 8.98
C ARG A 85 14.39 28.31 8.64
N GLY A 86 14.80 28.57 7.41
CA GLY A 86 16.14 28.20 6.90
C GLY A 86 16.22 26.75 6.40
N LYS A 87 15.08 26.05 6.33
CA LYS A 87 14.97 24.67 5.86
C LYS A 87 14.50 24.63 4.41
N ALA A 88 14.92 23.61 3.67
CA ALA A 88 14.29 23.22 2.41
C ALA A 88 13.01 22.43 2.70
N TYR A 89 11.89 22.86 2.13
CA TYR A 89 10.59 22.21 2.30
C TYR A 89 9.76 22.32 1.02
N ASP A 90 8.77 21.43 0.85
CA ASP A 90 7.67 21.58 -0.09
C ASP A 90 6.33 21.47 0.64
N PHE A 91 5.28 22.02 0.02
CA PHE A 91 3.90 21.67 0.37
C PHE A 91 3.59 20.26 -0.16
N VAL A 92 3.08 19.37 0.69
CA VAL A 92 2.64 18.04 0.29
C VAL A 92 1.19 18.12 -0.16
N HIS A 93 0.25 18.28 0.76
CA HIS A 93 -1.18 18.33 0.46
C HIS A 93 -1.94 19.08 1.55
N ALA A 94 -3.18 19.45 1.26
CA ALA A 94 -4.16 19.84 2.25
C ALA A 94 -5.45 19.04 2.05
N VAL A 95 -5.99 18.49 3.14
CA VAL A 95 -7.26 17.76 3.13
C VAL A 95 -8.29 18.52 3.95
N ARG A 96 -9.50 18.70 3.39
CA ARG A 96 -10.61 19.31 4.14
C ARG A 96 -11.06 18.29 5.18
N LEU A 97 -11.07 18.70 6.44
CA LEU A 97 -11.49 17.83 7.53
C LEU A 97 -12.99 17.55 7.44
N GLY A 98 -13.33 16.27 7.57
CA GLY A 98 -14.69 15.83 7.85
C GLY A 98 -15.18 16.24 9.25
N THR A 99 -16.37 15.82 9.63
CA THR A 99 -16.95 16.09 10.95
C THR A 99 -16.23 15.29 12.05
N GLU A 100 -15.80 14.06 11.75
CA GLU A 100 -15.08 13.20 12.69
C GLU A 100 -13.59 13.55 12.72
N GLU A 101 -12.96 13.76 11.56
CA GLU A 101 -11.56 14.19 11.51
C GLU A 101 -11.34 15.59 12.14
N ALA A 102 -12.40 16.40 12.27
CA ALA A 102 -12.36 17.68 12.96
C ALA A 102 -12.73 17.62 14.46
N ARG A 103 -13.11 16.45 15.02
CA ARG A 103 -13.67 16.28 16.39
C ARG A 103 -12.80 16.96 17.46
N ALA A 104 -11.47 16.85 17.35
CA ALA A 104 -10.48 17.45 18.26
C ALA A 104 -10.36 18.99 18.21
N TRP A 105 -10.99 19.67 17.25
CA TRP A 105 -10.93 21.14 17.09
C TRP A 105 -12.32 21.81 17.03
N GLN A 106 -13.40 21.08 17.34
CA GLN A 106 -14.77 21.59 17.22
C GLN A 106 -15.01 22.82 18.10
N ASP A 107 -14.47 22.84 19.33
CA ASP A 107 -14.58 23.96 20.27
C ASP A 107 -13.78 25.21 19.82
N GLU A 108 -12.69 25.03 19.05
CA GLU A 108 -11.95 26.08 18.35
C GLU A 108 -12.66 26.57 17.06
N GLY A 109 -13.89 26.11 16.80
CA GLY A 109 -14.72 26.53 15.67
C GLY A 109 -14.52 25.68 14.41
N CYS A 110 -14.08 24.42 14.55
CA CYS A 110 -13.85 23.48 13.47
C CYS A 110 -15.00 22.46 13.33
N GLY A 111 -16.24 22.92 13.15
CA GLY A 111 -17.43 22.04 13.14
C GLY A 111 -18.12 21.86 11.78
N ASP A 112 -18.07 22.86 10.89
CA ASP A 112 -18.90 22.93 9.68
C ASP A 112 -18.12 22.52 8.41
N ARG A 113 -17.20 21.54 8.53
CA ARG A 113 -16.22 21.16 7.47
C ARG A 113 -15.45 22.38 6.95
N ASN A 114 -15.27 23.38 7.80
CA ASN A 114 -14.68 24.69 7.52
C ASN A 114 -13.16 24.73 7.74
N CYS A 115 -12.55 23.60 8.05
CA CYS A 115 -11.11 23.46 8.24
C CYS A 115 -10.43 22.61 7.18
N ALA A 116 -9.10 22.72 7.11
CA ALA A 116 -8.25 21.75 6.45
C ALA A 116 -7.05 21.39 7.34
N HIS A 117 -6.59 20.14 7.25
CA HIS A 117 -5.27 19.73 7.68
C HIS A 117 -4.28 19.96 6.53
N VAL A 118 -3.11 20.53 6.83
CA VAL A 118 -2.11 21.02 5.87
C VAL A 118 -0.76 20.40 6.21
N THR A 119 -0.19 19.64 5.27
CA THR A 119 1.08 18.92 5.45
C THR A 119 2.18 19.52 4.60
N LEU A 120 3.31 19.85 5.23
CA LEU A 120 4.53 20.37 4.61
C LEU A 120 5.69 19.42 4.91
N TYR A 121 6.48 19.00 3.91
CA TYR A 121 7.62 18.10 4.14
C TYR A 121 8.92 18.88 4.33
N ASN A 122 9.69 18.56 5.37
CA ASN A 122 10.97 19.16 5.68
C ASN A 122 12.15 18.29 5.21
N TYR A 123 12.68 18.59 4.02
CA TYR A 123 13.84 17.86 3.47
C TYR A 123 15.18 18.15 4.18
N THR A 124 15.22 19.01 5.21
CA THR A 124 16.48 19.36 5.89
C THR A 124 16.76 18.49 7.11
N ASP A 125 15.73 18.17 7.88
CA ASP A 125 15.84 17.31 9.06
C ASP A 125 15.00 16.01 8.94
N GLY A 126 14.30 15.85 7.82
CA GLY A 126 13.22 14.86 7.66
C GLY A 126 11.93 15.28 8.35
N GLY A 127 10.88 14.48 8.14
CA GLY A 127 9.59 14.67 8.80
C GLY A 127 8.72 15.77 8.19
N THR A 128 7.55 15.98 8.79
CA THR A 128 6.58 17.00 8.36
C THR A 128 6.45 18.14 9.37
N VAL A 129 5.93 19.27 8.87
CA VAL A 129 5.28 20.31 9.66
C VAL A 129 3.81 20.28 9.29
N GLU A 130 2.96 20.05 10.29
CA GLU A 130 1.52 19.91 10.14
C GLU A 130 0.81 21.15 10.69
N ALA A 131 -0.34 21.49 10.12
CA ALA A 131 -1.19 22.57 10.61
C ALA A 131 -2.68 22.30 10.35
N VAL A 132 -3.54 22.64 11.31
CA VAL A 132 -5.00 22.69 11.13
C VAL A 132 -5.42 24.14 10.95
N VAL A 133 -6.02 24.45 9.81
CA VAL A 133 -6.39 25.82 9.42
C VAL A 133 -7.89 25.99 9.32
N ASN A 134 -8.44 27.03 9.94
CA ASN A 134 -9.82 27.45 9.73
C ASN A 134 -9.89 28.29 8.45
N LEU A 135 -10.56 27.77 7.41
CA LEU A 135 -10.61 28.36 6.07
C LEU A 135 -11.48 29.61 6.00
N ALA A 136 -12.45 29.77 6.91
CA ALA A 136 -13.34 30.92 6.97
C ALA A 136 -12.65 32.13 7.62
N GLU A 137 -12.11 31.93 8.82
CA GLU A 137 -11.45 32.98 9.60
C GLU A 137 -9.99 33.23 9.15
N LYS A 138 -9.38 32.26 8.47
CA LYS A 138 -8.00 32.28 7.95
C LYS A 138 -6.95 32.26 9.06
N GLU A 139 -7.21 31.45 10.07
CA GLU A 139 -6.39 31.28 11.26
C GLU A 139 -5.89 29.85 11.36
N VAL A 140 -4.72 29.66 11.96
CA VAL A 140 -4.14 28.34 12.24
C VAL A 140 -4.52 27.94 13.66
N LEU A 141 -5.39 26.94 13.80
CA LEU A 141 -5.88 26.45 15.09
C LEU A 141 -4.78 25.69 15.82
N SER A 142 -4.23 24.65 15.18
CA SER A 142 -3.13 23.82 15.68
C SER A 142 -1.97 23.74 14.69
N ARG A 143 -0.76 23.49 15.18
CA ARG A 143 0.45 23.24 14.38
C ARG A 143 1.51 22.47 15.19
N TRP A 144 2.20 21.55 14.54
CA TRP A 144 3.28 20.77 15.16
C TRP A 144 4.32 20.33 14.13
N ALA A 145 5.44 19.78 14.60
CA ALA A 145 6.41 19.08 13.76
C ALA A 145 6.36 17.59 14.10
N ALA A 146 6.39 16.73 13.08
CA ALA A 146 6.36 15.28 13.22
C ALA A 146 7.57 14.68 12.49
N GLU A 147 8.67 14.55 13.22
CA GLU A 147 9.98 14.10 12.68
C GLU A 147 9.91 12.71 12.04
N ALA A 148 9.02 11.85 12.55
CA ALA A 148 8.79 10.50 12.06
C ALA A 148 7.89 10.42 10.81
N ASN A 149 7.23 11.50 10.37
CA ASN A 149 6.26 11.40 9.28
C ASN A 149 6.94 11.27 7.90
N ARG A 150 6.39 10.43 7.04
CA ARG A 150 6.77 10.09 5.66
C ARG A 150 5.46 9.93 4.87
N PRO A 151 4.78 11.04 4.51
CA PRO A 151 3.41 11.02 4.00
C PRO A 151 3.30 10.40 2.60
N GLY A 152 2.09 10.00 2.18
CA GLY A 152 1.84 9.65 0.79
C GLY A 152 2.19 10.78 -0.20
N PRO A 153 2.65 10.45 -1.43
CA PRO A 153 2.96 11.43 -2.45
C PRO A 153 1.69 12.06 -3.04
N SER A 154 1.72 13.38 -3.19
CA SER A 154 0.64 14.18 -3.78
C SER A 154 0.95 14.64 -5.22
N GLU A 155 -0.01 15.32 -5.86
CA GLU A 155 0.22 16.01 -7.13
C GLU A 155 1.23 17.18 -7.03
N HIS A 156 1.45 17.74 -5.83
CA HIS A 156 2.39 18.85 -5.62
C HIS A 156 3.85 18.38 -5.55
N VAL A 157 4.11 17.17 -5.05
CA VAL A 157 5.48 16.62 -4.94
C VAL A 157 5.87 15.68 -6.09
N LEU A 158 4.89 15.12 -6.81
CA LEU A 158 5.15 14.27 -7.99
C LEU A 158 6.05 14.92 -9.06
N PRO A 159 5.96 16.22 -9.39
CA PRO A 159 6.88 16.87 -10.33
C PRO A 159 8.35 16.76 -9.91
N ARG A 160 8.66 16.87 -8.61
CA ARG A 160 10.02 16.68 -8.07
C ARG A 160 10.49 15.24 -8.27
N ALA A 161 9.64 14.26 -7.94
CA ALA A 161 9.97 12.84 -8.11
C ALA A 161 10.27 12.50 -9.59
N LEU A 162 9.44 13.00 -10.51
CA LEU A 162 9.63 12.85 -11.96
C LEU A 162 10.90 13.58 -12.46
N ASP A 163 11.24 14.73 -11.90
CA ASP A 163 12.44 15.48 -12.27
C ASP A 163 13.73 14.77 -11.83
N ILE A 164 13.74 14.18 -10.64
CA ILE A 164 14.84 13.31 -10.16
C ILE A 164 14.96 12.08 -11.05
N ALA A 165 13.87 11.32 -11.23
CA ALA A 165 13.86 10.09 -12.00
C ALA A 165 14.24 10.29 -13.47
N ALA A 166 13.81 11.39 -14.09
CA ALA A 166 14.20 11.73 -15.47
C ALA A 166 15.69 12.09 -15.61
N GLY A 167 16.38 12.43 -14.52
CA GLY A 167 17.82 12.67 -14.50
C GLY A 167 18.65 11.39 -14.49
N ASP A 168 18.07 10.25 -14.10
CA ASP A 168 18.79 9.00 -13.92
C ASP A 168 19.05 8.24 -15.23
N ALA A 169 20.24 7.65 -15.34
CA ALA A 169 20.70 6.98 -16.56
C ALA A 169 20.04 5.60 -16.76
N ALA A 170 19.72 4.86 -15.69
CA ALA A 170 19.04 3.57 -15.80
C ALA A 170 17.56 3.76 -16.15
N VAL A 171 16.90 4.75 -15.55
CA VAL A 171 15.54 5.18 -15.92
C VAL A 171 15.49 5.62 -17.40
N GLN A 172 16.40 6.48 -17.85
CA GLN A 172 16.48 6.88 -19.26
C GLN A 172 16.75 5.71 -20.21
N GLN A 173 17.56 4.73 -19.80
CA GLN A 173 17.85 3.55 -20.61
C GLN A 173 16.63 2.65 -20.81
N VAL A 174 15.74 2.54 -19.82
CA VAL A 174 14.54 1.68 -19.89
C VAL A 174 13.33 2.42 -20.46
N LEU A 175 13.03 3.63 -19.96
CA LEU A 175 11.80 4.38 -20.29
C LEU A 175 12.00 5.51 -21.30
N GLY A 176 13.23 5.96 -21.53
CA GLY A 176 13.49 7.20 -22.27
C GLY A 176 13.06 8.43 -21.46
N ASP A 177 12.08 9.19 -21.95
CA ASP A 177 11.46 10.25 -21.15
C ASP A 177 10.33 9.67 -20.31
N ILE A 178 10.62 9.42 -19.02
CA ILE A 178 9.66 8.96 -18.01
C ILE A 178 8.38 9.82 -17.96
N ARG A 179 8.46 11.13 -18.27
CA ARG A 179 7.28 12.02 -18.26
C ARG A 179 6.32 11.78 -19.43
N ALA A 180 6.75 11.03 -20.45
CA ALA A 180 5.92 10.61 -21.57
C ALA A 180 5.29 9.21 -21.40
N ALA A 181 5.66 8.48 -20.34
CA ALA A 181 5.15 7.14 -20.06
C ALA A 181 3.87 7.17 -19.18
N GLU A 182 2.96 6.20 -19.38
CA GLU A 182 1.76 6.05 -18.53
C GLU A 182 2.11 5.22 -17.27
N SER A 183 1.87 5.81 -16.09
CA SER A 183 1.99 5.10 -14.80
C SER A 183 0.95 3.99 -14.68
N VAL A 184 1.32 2.85 -14.09
CA VAL A 184 0.43 1.67 -13.99
C VAL A 184 -0.18 1.44 -12.62
N MET A 185 0.51 1.89 -11.57
CA MET A 185 -0.02 2.15 -10.22
C MET A 185 -0.06 3.68 -10.02
N VAL A 186 -0.75 4.16 -8.99
CA VAL A 186 -0.51 5.52 -8.50
C VAL A 186 0.92 5.61 -7.91
N PRO A 187 1.54 6.80 -7.82
CA PRO A 187 2.73 6.98 -7.00
C PRO A 187 2.41 6.61 -5.54
N MET A 188 3.27 5.83 -4.88
CA MET A 188 3.03 5.33 -3.52
C MET A 188 4.24 5.52 -2.60
N PRO A 189 4.03 5.69 -1.29
CA PRO A 189 5.12 5.64 -0.33
C PRO A 189 5.67 4.21 -0.28
N ILE A 190 6.98 4.07 -0.42
CA ILE A 190 7.68 2.78 -0.41
C ILE A 190 8.80 2.82 0.62
N TRP A 191 9.00 1.70 1.31
CA TRP A 191 10.14 1.50 2.19
C TRP A 191 10.92 0.25 1.74
N LEU A 192 12.24 0.29 1.90
CA LEU A 192 13.14 -0.80 1.53
C LEU A 192 14.05 -1.09 2.73
N VAL A 193 14.12 -2.34 3.18
CA VAL A 193 14.85 -2.78 4.38
C VAL A 193 16.37 -2.61 4.22
N ASP A 194 16.86 -2.72 2.99
CA ASP A 194 18.28 -2.81 2.61
C ASP A 194 18.77 -1.53 1.91
N ASP A 195 18.19 -0.38 2.23
CA ASP A 195 18.40 0.90 1.56
C ASP A 195 18.24 2.09 2.52
N ASP A 196 18.63 3.30 2.12
CA ASP A 196 18.34 4.52 2.89
C ASP A 196 16.83 4.80 2.92
N CYS A 197 16.06 4.27 1.95
CA CYS A 197 14.60 4.19 2.00
C CYS A 197 14.02 3.34 3.16
N ALA A 198 14.85 2.79 4.04
CA ALA A 198 14.41 2.31 5.36
C ALA A 198 14.03 3.49 6.29
N ASN A 199 14.60 4.68 6.08
CA ASN A 199 14.48 5.83 6.97
C ASN A 199 14.08 7.14 6.27
N ASP A 200 14.56 7.36 5.05
CA ASP A 200 14.26 8.55 4.26
C ASP A 200 12.89 8.45 3.58
N TRP A 201 12.31 9.59 3.19
CA TRP A 201 11.07 9.59 2.41
C TRP A 201 11.31 9.13 0.98
N CYS A 202 10.77 7.96 0.62
CA CYS A 202 10.85 7.39 -0.71
C CYS A 202 9.49 7.18 -1.37
N VAL A 203 9.44 7.43 -2.68
CA VAL A 203 8.26 7.34 -3.54
C VAL A 203 8.56 6.39 -4.70
N ASP A 204 7.71 5.40 -4.94
CA ASP A 204 7.82 4.54 -6.12
C ASP A 204 6.99 5.09 -7.29
N LEU A 205 7.59 5.09 -8.48
CA LEU A 205 6.95 5.42 -9.75
C LEU A 205 6.95 4.17 -10.64
N THR A 206 5.78 3.69 -11.04
CA THR A 206 5.64 2.37 -11.69
C THR A 206 5.17 2.46 -13.13
N TYR A 207 5.83 1.74 -14.04
CA TYR A 207 5.57 1.79 -15.47
C TYR A 207 5.49 0.38 -16.08
N GLN A 208 4.77 0.23 -17.19
CA GLN A 208 4.90 -1.00 -18.00
C GLN A 208 6.31 -1.08 -18.59
N ASP A 209 6.89 -2.29 -18.61
CA ASP A 209 8.11 -2.55 -19.39
C ASP A 209 7.88 -2.23 -20.88
N PRO A 210 8.58 -1.25 -21.49
CA PRO A 210 8.42 -0.91 -22.90
C PRO A 210 8.81 -2.03 -23.87
N ALA A 211 9.56 -3.05 -23.42
CA ALA A 211 9.85 -4.24 -24.21
C ALA A 211 8.64 -5.18 -24.35
N GLY A 212 7.53 -4.92 -23.66
CA GLY A 212 6.31 -5.71 -23.76
C GLY A 212 6.39 -7.09 -23.08
N SER A 213 7.31 -7.28 -22.13
CA SER A 213 7.41 -8.52 -21.35
C SER A 213 6.20 -8.79 -20.44
N GLY A 214 5.31 -7.81 -20.30
CA GLY A 214 4.20 -7.84 -19.36
C GLY A 214 4.65 -7.73 -17.91
N ARG A 215 5.83 -7.16 -17.63
CA ARG A 215 6.31 -6.80 -16.27
C ARG A 215 6.04 -5.33 -15.96
N VAL A 216 6.05 -4.98 -14.68
CA VAL A 216 6.10 -3.57 -14.22
C VAL A 216 7.53 -3.22 -13.82
N TYR A 217 8.01 -2.08 -14.31
CA TYR A 217 9.27 -1.45 -13.94
C TYR A 217 9.01 -0.43 -12.83
N HIS A 218 9.74 -0.57 -11.74
CA HIS A 218 9.67 0.27 -10.54
C HIS A 218 10.83 1.25 -10.52
N VAL A 219 10.57 2.47 -10.04
CA VAL A 219 11.55 3.55 -9.95
C VAL A 219 11.37 4.22 -8.60
N VAL A 220 12.16 3.77 -7.63
CA VAL A 220 12.14 4.26 -6.26
C VAL A 220 12.99 5.52 -6.18
N VAL A 221 12.36 6.64 -5.90
CA VAL A 221 12.98 7.96 -5.74
C VAL A 221 13.10 8.27 -4.26
N ASN A 222 14.33 8.49 -3.77
CA ASN A 222 14.57 9.08 -2.46
C ASN A 222 14.41 10.60 -2.59
N MET A 223 13.40 11.15 -1.92
CA MET A 223 12.97 12.54 -2.05
C MET A 223 13.88 13.51 -1.27
N GLU A 224 14.52 13.04 -0.20
CA GLU A 224 15.44 13.81 0.64
C GLU A 224 16.81 13.94 -0.03
N GLN A 225 17.38 12.80 -0.44
CA GLN A 225 18.68 12.75 -1.13
C GLN A 225 18.60 13.20 -2.60
N GLN A 226 17.39 13.24 -3.18
CA GLN A 226 17.12 13.61 -4.57
C GLN A 226 17.84 12.70 -5.58
N VAL A 227 17.77 11.39 -5.34
CA VAL A 227 18.33 10.34 -6.20
C VAL A 227 17.30 9.26 -6.48
N VAL A 228 17.50 8.51 -7.57
CA VAL A 228 16.84 7.20 -7.75
C VAL A 228 17.61 6.21 -6.87
N ALA A 229 16.96 5.74 -5.80
CA ALA A 229 17.54 4.76 -4.87
C ALA A 229 17.60 3.37 -5.52
N ARG A 230 16.52 2.97 -6.21
CA ARG A 230 16.41 1.64 -6.82
C ARG A 230 15.55 1.63 -8.06
N THR A 231 15.90 0.75 -9.00
CA THR A 231 15.01 0.33 -10.09
C THR A 231 14.96 -1.19 -10.19
N PHE A 232 13.80 -1.77 -10.47
CA PHE A 232 13.63 -3.22 -10.58
C PHE A 232 12.39 -3.60 -11.40
N PHE A 233 12.27 -4.89 -11.75
CA PHE A 233 11.08 -5.43 -12.42
C PHE A 233 10.35 -6.45 -11.53
N SER A 234 9.05 -6.24 -11.32
CA SER A 234 8.15 -7.24 -10.73
C SER A 234 7.82 -8.38 -11.70
N ARG A 235 6.96 -9.33 -11.29
CA ARG A 235 6.59 -10.50 -12.11
C ARG A 235 5.90 -10.10 -13.42
N ALA A 236 5.88 -11.03 -14.36
CA ALA A 236 5.11 -10.88 -15.59
C ALA A 236 3.69 -11.45 -15.43
N ARG A 237 2.71 -10.87 -16.10
CA ARG A 237 1.36 -11.46 -16.23
C ARG A 237 0.79 -11.19 -17.62
N ALA A 238 0.07 -12.17 -18.17
CA ALA A 238 -0.59 -12.02 -19.46
C ALA A 238 -1.78 -11.06 -19.34
N ASP A 239 -1.84 -10.05 -20.21
CA ASP A 239 -2.97 -9.12 -20.28
C ASP A 239 -4.26 -9.87 -20.68
N ARG A 240 -5.33 -9.69 -19.89
CA ARG A 240 -6.69 -10.12 -20.24
C ARG A 240 -7.42 -9.02 -21.00
N THR A 241 -8.49 -9.36 -21.70
CA THR A 241 -9.41 -8.35 -22.22
C THR A 241 -10.25 -7.81 -21.05
N PHE A 242 -10.05 -6.54 -20.70
CA PHE A 242 -10.84 -5.85 -19.68
C PHE A 242 -11.36 -4.51 -20.19
N LYS A 243 -12.41 -4.02 -19.54
CA LYS A 243 -12.88 -2.64 -19.71
C LYS A 243 -12.52 -1.89 -18.44
N ARG A 244 -11.61 -0.91 -18.52
CA ARG A 244 -11.30 0.02 -17.42
C ARG A 244 -12.64 0.63 -16.94
N PRO A 245 -13.11 0.36 -15.71
CA PRO A 245 -14.31 0.99 -15.19
C PRO A 245 -14.02 2.47 -14.91
N ALA A 246 -15.07 3.26 -14.71
CA ALA A 246 -14.89 4.64 -14.25
C ALA A 246 -14.30 4.62 -12.83
N GLN A 247 -13.23 5.39 -12.61
CA GLN A 247 -12.81 5.77 -11.28
C GLN A 247 -13.61 6.98 -10.83
N SER A 248 -13.90 7.01 -9.54
CA SER A 248 -14.69 8.03 -8.88
C SER A 248 -14.36 7.99 -7.41
N THR A 249 -13.64 8.99 -6.93
CA THR A 249 -13.44 9.27 -5.51
C THR A 249 -14.80 9.64 -4.90
N PHE A 250 -15.14 9.08 -3.75
CA PHE A 250 -16.33 9.43 -3.00
C PHE A 250 -15.93 9.78 -1.58
N PHE A 251 -16.35 10.96 -1.13
CA PHE A 251 -16.52 11.24 0.28
C PHE A 251 -17.99 10.90 0.57
N ASP A 252 -18.21 10.16 1.65
CA ASP A 252 -19.51 9.63 2.04
C ASP A 252 -19.55 9.56 3.56
N ASP A 253 -20.63 10.04 4.15
CA ASP A 253 -20.87 10.05 5.58
C ASP A 253 -22.36 9.80 5.84
N GLY A 254 -22.68 9.17 6.97
CA GLY A 254 -24.05 8.80 7.29
C GLY A 254 -24.18 8.06 8.60
N CYS A 255 -25.41 7.72 8.95
CA CYS A 255 -25.73 6.85 10.08
C CYS A 255 -26.85 5.88 9.70
N HIS A 256 -26.86 4.71 10.33
CA HIS A 256 -27.87 3.67 10.09
C HIS A 256 -28.35 3.06 11.41
N GLU A 257 -29.66 2.84 11.52
CA GLU A 257 -30.29 2.25 12.70
C GLU A 257 -31.10 1.00 12.31
N GLN A 258 -30.70 -0.17 12.80
CA GLN A 258 -31.40 -1.42 12.53
C GLN A 258 -31.10 -2.49 13.58
N TYR A 259 -32.07 -3.36 13.85
CA TYR A 259 -31.94 -4.50 14.79
C TYR A 259 -31.45 -4.14 16.21
N GLY A 260 -31.71 -2.92 16.67
CA GLY A 260 -31.27 -2.42 17.98
C GLY A 260 -29.90 -1.72 17.95
N TRP A 261 -29.18 -1.78 16.83
CA TRP A 261 -27.97 -1.00 16.60
C TRP A 261 -28.28 0.40 16.07
N SER A 262 -27.42 1.36 16.41
CA SER A 262 -27.23 2.64 15.73
C SER A 262 -25.72 2.85 15.54
N VAL A 263 -25.29 3.25 14.35
CA VAL A 263 -23.87 3.50 14.04
C VAL A 263 -23.74 4.60 12.99
N CYS A 264 -22.77 5.48 13.16
CA CYS A 264 -22.39 6.50 12.17
C CYS A 264 -21.08 6.13 11.48
N TRP A 265 -20.82 6.74 10.32
CA TRP A 265 -19.56 6.61 9.60
C TRP A 265 -19.17 7.87 8.85
N GLU A 266 -17.86 8.04 8.67
CA GLU A 266 -17.25 9.04 7.80
C GLU A 266 -16.14 8.41 6.96
N MET A 267 -16.14 8.68 5.66
CA MET A 267 -15.01 8.40 4.78
C MET A 267 -13.87 9.37 5.08
N THR A 268 -12.83 8.89 5.75
CA THR A 268 -11.65 9.71 6.09
C THR A 268 -10.78 9.98 4.85
N ALA A 269 -9.84 10.92 4.97
CA ALA A 269 -8.88 11.22 3.93
C ALA A 269 -8.02 10.00 3.57
N ASN A 270 -7.45 9.32 4.59
CA ASN A 270 -6.38 8.32 4.46
C ASN A 270 -6.49 7.06 5.38
N ASP A 271 -7.47 7.00 6.30
CA ASP A 271 -7.66 5.95 7.31
C ASP A 271 -8.90 5.04 7.03
N GLY A 272 -9.35 4.98 5.79
CA GLY A 272 -10.54 4.25 5.35
C GLY A 272 -11.85 4.87 5.84
N ILE A 273 -12.80 4.04 6.22
CA ILE A 273 -13.96 4.49 7.00
C ILE A 273 -13.58 4.56 8.48
N ASN A 274 -13.91 5.68 9.11
CA ASN A 274 -14.11 5.75 10.55
C ASN A 274 -15.59 5.50 10.87
N PHE A 275 -15.87 4.43 11.62
CA PHE A 275 -17.19 4.15 12.18
C PHE A 275 -17.25 4.74 13.59
N SER A 276 -18.23 5.60 13.86
CA SER A 276 -18.33 6.36 15.10
C SER A 276 -19.58 6.03 15.91
N ASP A 277 -19.43 6.23 17.23
CA ASP A 277 -20.49 6.26 18.24
C ASP A 277 -21.51 5.10 18.15
N ALA A 278 -21.02 3.88 17.96
CA ALA A 278 -21.88 2.72 17.76
C ALA A 278 -22.53 2.26 19.06
N THR A 279 -23.86 2.15 19.05
CA THR A 279 -24.67 1.72 20.21
C THR A 279 -25.47 0.46 19.91
N TYR A 280 -25.69 -0.37 20.94
CA TYR A 280 -26.64 -1.51 20.90
C TYR A 280 -27.66 -1.40 22.03
N ASN A 281 -28.95 -1.39 21.66
CA ASN A 281 -30.09 -1.11 22.53
C ASN A 281 -29.95 0.17 23.36
N GLY A 282 -29.24 1.18 22.83
CA GLY A 282 -29.00 2.47 23.46
C GLY A 282 -27.79 2.55 24.38
N ASN A 283 -27.00 1.48 24.53
CA ASN A 283 -25.71 1.53 25.23
C ASN A 283 -24.57 1.70 24.21
N LEU A 284 -23.60 2.57 24.51
CA LEU A 284 -22.37 2.72 23.72
C LEU A 284 -21.55 1.43 23.75
N ILE A 285 -20.97 1.06 22.60
CA ILE A 285 -20.13 -0.14 22.43
C ILE A 285 -18.72 0.24 21.96
N PHE A 286 -18.60 1.24 21.08
CA PHE A 286 -17.33 1.82 20.66
C PHE A 286 -17.54 3.25 20.16
N SER A 287 -16.56 4.14 20.37
CA SER A 287 -16.60 5.53 19.90
C SER A 287 -15.96 5.72 18.53
N SER A 288 -14.94 4.92 18.18
CA SER A 288 -14.21 5.03 16.91
C SER A 288 -13.64 3.69 16.46
N VAL A 289 -13.88 3.30 15.22
CA VAL A 289 -13.33 2.10 14.59
C VAL A 289 -12.88 2.43 13.16
N LYS A 290 -11.60 2.26 12.85
CA LYS A 290 -11.04 2.55 11.52
C LYS A 290 -9.85 1.68 11.15
N ILE A 291 -9.43 1.70 9.89
CA ILE A 291 -8.18 1.09 9.42
C ILE A 291 -7.21 2.22 9.09
N GLY A 292 -6.43 2.66 10.09
CA GLY A 292 -5.53 3.80 9.91
C GLY A 292 -4.40 3.56 8.90
N GLN A 293 -4.07 2.29 8.58
CA GLN A 293 -3.14 1.98 7.49
C GLN A 293 -3.31 0.53 7.01
N THR A 294 -2.83 0.22 5.81
CA THR A 294 -2.55 -1.17 5.37
C THR A 294 -1.10 -1.31 4.93
N GLU A 295 -0.31 -2.18 5.58
CA GLU A 295 1.04 -2.52 5.11
C GLU A 295 1.02 -3.72 4.18
N VAL A 296 1.79 -3.65 3.08
CA VAL A 296 1.99 -4.79 2.18
C VAL A 296 3.49 -5.04 2.01
N TRP A 297 3.97 -6.11 2.62
CA TRP A 297 5.39 -6.50 2.58
C TRP A 297 5.66 -7.55 1.49
N TYR A 298 6.81 -7.44 0.83
CA TYR A 298 7.24 -8.34 -0.24
C TYR A 298 8.64 -8.92 0.06
N PRO A 299 8.79 -10.25 0.14
CA PRO A 299 10.11 -10.89 0.33
C PRO A 299 11.03 -10.78 -0.90
N ALA A 300 10.46 -10.61 -2.10
CA ALA A 300 11.21 -10.70 -3.35
C ALA A 300 12.08 -9.47 -3.66
N TRP A 301 11.74 -8.34 -3.04
CA TRP A 301 12.51 -7.10 -3.00
C TRP A 301 12.24 -6.55 -1.59
N PRO A 302 13.18 -6.69 -0.65
CA PRO A 302 12.89 -6.66 0.79
C PRO A 302 12.40 -5.27 1.23
N GLY A 303 11.09 -5.13 1.36
CA GLY A 303 10.44 -3.83 1.54
C GLY A 303 8.94 -3.95 1.36
N GLY A 304 8.27 -2.82 1.19
CA GLY A 304 6.83 -2.81 1.01
C GLY A 304 6.22 -1.45 0.77
N TYR A 305 4.91 -1.45 0.59
CA TYR A 305 4.11 -0.24 0.51
C TYR A 305 3.30 -0.04 1.79
N ARG A 306 2.93 1.21 2.02
CA ARG A 306 1.98 1.61 3.04
C ARG A 306 0.79 2.24 2.34
N ASP A 307 -0.23 1.42 2.18
CA ASP A 307 -1.42 1.75 1.41
C ASP A 307 -2.35 2.57 2.29
N GLU A 308 -2.34 3.88 2.07
CA GLU A 308 -3.36 4.80 2.55
C GLU A 308 -4.67 4.50 1.77
N ILE A 309 -5.80 4.35 2.47
CA ILE A 309 -7.13 4.12 1.90
C ILE A 309 -8.07 5.27 2.32
N GLY A 310 -8.88 5.81 1.43
CA GLY A 310 -9.70 6.98 1.77
C GLY A 310 -9.92 7.92 0.57
N PHE A 311 -10.69 8.99 0.75
CA PHE A 311 -11.10 9.84 -0.38
C PHE A 311 -9.94 10.64 -1.00
N SER A 312 -8.87 10.90 -0.24
CA SER A 312 -7.66 11.61 -0.70
C SER A 312 -6.48 10.66 -0.99
N ALA A 313 -6.64 9.39 -0.66
CA ALA A 313 -5.55 8.44 -0.50
C ALA A 313 -5.00 7.82 -1.80
N SER A 314 -3.94 7.02 -1.63
CA SER A 314 -3.35 6.19 -2.68
C SER A 314 -4.36 5.18 -3.27
N VAL A 315 -5.13 4.49 -2.43
CA VAL A 315 -6.13 3.48 -2.82
C VAL A 315 -7.54 4.02 -2.53
N PRO A 316 -8.18 4.77 -3.47
CA PRO A 316 -9.42 5.49 -3.20
C PRO A 316 -10.66 4.58 -3.19
N PRO A 317 -11.77 5.02 -2.53
CA PRO A 317 -13.07 4.35 -2.61
C PRO A 317 -13.59 4.33 -4.06
N HIS A 318 -14.27 3.25 -4.45
CA HIS A 318 -14.88 3.13 -5.78
C HIS A 318 -16.24 3.82 -5.90
N PHE A 319 -17.09 3.59 -4.90
CA PHE A 319 -18.49 4.02 -4.78
C PHE A 319 -18.70 4.60 -3.38
N GLY A 320 -19.82 5.29 -3.14
CA GLY A 320 -20.23 5.67 -1.77
C GLY A 320 -20.60 4.44 -0.93
N THR A 321 -20.46 4.55 0.39
CA THR A 321 -20.57 3.42 1.33
C THR A 321 -21.89 2.67 1.17
N LEU A 322 -21.84 1.34 1.18
CA LEU A 322 -23.01 0.50 1.02
C LEU A 322 -23.47 -0.04 2.37
N VAL A 323 -24.77 0.10 2.64
CA VAL A 323 -25.45 -0.61 3.74
C VAL A 323 -26.28 -1.73 3.15
N ASN A 324 -25.97 -2.98 3.51
CA ASN A 324 -26.66 -4.17 3.02
C ASN A 324 -27.38 -4.90 4.17
N ASP A 325 -28.66 -5.21 3.98
CA ASP A 325 -29.45 -6.03 4.91
C ASP A 325 -29.09 -7.53 4.74
N LEU A 326 -28.79 -8.22 5.84
CA LEU A 326 -28.39 -9.63 5.90
C LEU A 326 -29.52 -10.56 6.41
N SER A 327 -30.72 -10.02 6.64
CA SER A 327 -31.92 -10.63 7.23
C SER A 327 -31.89 -10.92 8.73
N ASP A 328 -30.75 -11.31 9.30
CA ASP A 328 -30.49 -11.44 10.74
C ASP A 328 -29.51 -10.36 11.28
N GLY A 329 -29.15 -9.40 10.42
CA GLY A 329 -28.25 -8.30 10.69
C GLY A 329 -28.15 -7.36 9.50
N PHE A 330 -27.17 -6.46 9.51
CA PHE A 330 -26.76 -5.67 8.35
C PHE A 330 -25.23 -5.57 8.30
N GLU A 331 -24.69 -5.15 7.16
CA GLU A 331 -23.30 -4.74 7.03
C GLU A 331 -23.16 -3.35 6.42
N VAL A 332 -22.11 -2.64 6.83
CA VAL A 332 -21.65 -1.40 6.21
C VAL A 332 -20.32 -1.70 5.54
N ARG A 333 -20.23 -1.49 4.22
CA ARG A 333 -19.16 -1.98 3.34
C ARG A 333 -18.64 -0.87 2.42
N GLN A 334 -17.32 -0.73 2.36
CA GLN A 334 -16.63 0.05 1.33
C GLN A 334 -15.68 -0.82 0.52
N LEU A 335 -15.63 -0.57 -0.78
CA LEU A 335 -14.60 -1.06 -1.70
C LEU A 335 -13.60 0.07 -2.00
N PHE A 336 -12.33 -0.13 -1.70
CA PHE A 336 -11.20 0.73 -2.06
C PHE A 336 -10.38 0.07 -3.18
N THR A 337 -10.03 0.77 -4.26
CA THR A 337 -9.30 0.12 -5.37
C THR A 337 -8.72 1.06 -6.44
N GLU A 338 -7.55 0.68 -6.94
CA GLU A 338 -6.92 1.27 -8.13
C GLU A 338 -7.36 0.56 -9.41
N PHE A 339 -8.30 1.15 -10.14
CA PHE A 339 -8.78 0.58 -11.41
C PHE A 339 -7.90 0.89 -12.64
N LEU A 340 -6.66 1.37 -12.45
CA LEU A 340 -5.78 1.77 -13.55
C LEU A 340 -5.63 0.67 -14.61
N ARG A 341 -5.47 -0.60 -14.19
CA ARG A 341 -5.54 -1.77 -15.09
C ARG A 341 -6.26 -3.00 -14.52
N TRP A 342 -7.12 -2.89 -13.49
CA TRP A 342 -7.77 -4.09 -12.90
C TRP A 342 -8.65 -4.86 -13.92
N PRO A 343 -8.58 -6.20 -14.01
CA PRO A 343 -7.80 -7.13 -13.18
C PRO A 343 -6.42 -7.49 -13.77
N ASN A 344 -5.95 -6.84 -14.83
CA ASN A 344 -4.65 -7.08 -15.46
C ASN A 344 -3.45 -6.51 -14.69
N CYS A 345 -3.69 -5.57 -13.77
CA CYS A 345 -2.61 -4.97 -13.02
C CYS A 345 -1.81 -6.03 -12.23
N ILE A 346 -0.50 -5.79 -12.20
CA ILE A 346 0.53 -6.68 -11.63
C ILE A 346 1.04 -6.16 -10.30
N CYS A 347 0.77 -4.89 -10.03
CA CYS A 347 1.05 -4.10 -8.86
C CYS A 347 -0.10 -3.07 -8.79
N CYS A 348 -1.07 -3.35 -7.93
CA CYS A 348 -2.28 -2.57 -7.71
C CYS A 348 -3.05 -3.16 -6.53
N TYR A 349 -3.89 -2.33 -5.92
CA TYR A 349 -4.65 -2.73 -4.75
C TYR A 349 -6.16 -2.67 -4.92
N ARG A 350 -6.82 -3.55 -4.17
CA ARG A 350 -8.27 -3.70 -4.11
C ARG A 350 -8.64 -4.34 -2.77
N TYR A 351 -9.28 -3.55 -1.92
CA TYR A 351 -9.62 -3.87 -0.55
C TYR A 351 -11.10 -3.65 -0.27
N GLU A 352 -11.67 -4.44 0.63
CA GLU A 352 -12.96 -4.13 1.24
C GLU A 352 -12.82 -4.01 2.75
N GLN A 353 -13.34 -2.92 3.31
CA GLN A 353 -13.52 -2.70 4.74
C GLN A 353 -15.00 -2.91 5.05
N VAL A 354 -15.31 -3.79 5.99
CA VAL A 354 -16.68 -4.18 6.33
C VAL A 354 -16.85 -4.25 7.83
N LEU A 355 -17.89 -3.60 8.36
CA LEU A 355 -18.45 -3.92 9.68
C LEU A 355 -19.80 -4.62 9.48
N ARG A 356 -20.03 -5.71 10.22
CA ARG A 356 -21.31 -6.42 10.25
C ARG A 356 -21.90 -6.34 11.65
N PHE A 357 -23.20 -6.14 11.75
CA PHE A 357 -23.95 -6.00 13.00
C PHE A 357 -25.16 -6.94 12.97
N PHE A 358 -25.28 -7.80 13.97
CA PHE A 358 -26.31 -8.84 14.05
C PHE A 358 -27.35 -8.53 15.12
N ALA A 359 -28.57 -9.05 14.94
CA ALA A 359 -29.70 -8.73 15.79
C ALA A 359 -29.59 -9.22 17.24
N ASP A 360 -28.71 -10.18 17.52
CA ASP A 360 -28.38 -10.67 18.86
C ASP A 360 -27.36 -9.80 19.61
N GLY A 361 -26.81 -8.77 18.96
CA GLY A 361 -25.75 -7.91 19.49
C GLY A 361 -24.33 -8.37 19.12
N THR A 362 -24.18 -9.45 18.33
CA THR A 362 -22.89 -9.79 17.72
C THR A 362 -22.50 -8.74 16.69
N PHE A 363 -21.20 -8.46 16.54
CA PHE A 363 -20.67 -7.69 15.42
C PHE A 363 -19.33 -8.26 14.92
N GLU A 364 -18.94 -7.92 13.70
CA GLU A 364 -17.72 -8.40 13.04
C GLU A 364 -16.98 -7.26 12.33
N PHE A 365 -15.65 -7.23 12.50
CA PHE A 365 -14.76 -6.49 11.62
C PHE A 365 -14.22 -7.46 10.57
N ALA A 366 -14.39 -7.13 9.29
CA ALA A 366 -13.85 -7.92 8.19
C ALA A 366 -13.07 -7.04 7.21
N PHE A 367 -11.87 -7.49 6.86
CA PHE A 367 -11.05 -6.90 5.80
C PHE A 367 -10.84 -7.94 4.71
N VAL A 368 -11.11 -7.57 3.45
CA VAL A 368 -10.93 -8.44 2.28
C VAL A 368 -9.82 -7.87 1.39
N SER A 369 -8.72 -8.60 1.21
CA SER A 369 -7.73 -8.29 0.17
C SER A 369 -7.99 -9.13 -1.07
N HIS A 370 -8.14 -8.46 -2.21
CA HIS A 370 -8.38 -9.11 -3.49
C HIS A 370 -7.08 -9.53 -4.20
N GLY A 371 -5.91 -9.21 -3.62
CA GLY A 371 -4.65 -9.24 -4.34
C GLY A 371 -4.66 -8.28 -5.54
N PRO A 372 -3.77 -8.45 -6.54
CA PRO A 372 -2.60 -9.31 -6.50
C PRO A 372 -1.45 -8.77 -5.65
N GLY A 373 -1.47 -7.46 -5.34
CA GLY A 373 -0.25 -6.76 -4.97
C GLY A 373 0.74 -6.79 -6.13
N CYS A 374 2.03 -6.64 -5.83
CA CYS A 374 3.11 -6.43 -6.81
C CYS A 374 3.93 -7.68 -7.18
N GLU A 375 3.79 -8.80 -6.44
CA GLU A 375 4.55 -10.04 -6.66
C GLU A 375 3.72 -11.30 -6.29
N ASP A 376 4.28 -12.50 -6.51
CA ASP A 376 3.64 -13.78 -6.20
C ASP A 376 3.49 -14.08 -4.70
N LEU A 377 4.37 -13.49 -3.87
CA LEU A 377 4.40 -13.62 -2.43
C LEU A 377 4.36 -12.23 -1.81
N SER A 378 3.39 -11.98 -0.94
CA SER A 378 3.29 -10.81 -0.07
C SER A 378 2.47 -11.10 1.19
N THR A 379 2.56 -10.20 2.17
CA THR A 379 1.74 -10.23 3.38
C THR A 379 1.04 -8.89 3.54
N TYR A 380 -0.30 -8.89 3.52
CA TYR A 380 -1.13 -7.73 3.84
C TYR A 380 -1.37 -7.66 5.34
N ARG A 381 -1.27 -6.46 5.91
CA ARG A 381 -1.43 -6.16 7.33
C ARG A 381 -2.27 -4.88 7.48
N PRO A 382 -3.60 -4.96 7.47
CA PRO A 382 -4.46 -3.84 7.86
C PRO A 382 -4.32 -3.58 9.36
N PHE A 383 -4.25 -2.32 9.76
CA PHE A 383 -4.18 -1.90 11.16
C PHE A 383 -5.53 -1.35 11.61
N TRP A 384 -6.38 -2.21 12.12
CA TRP A 384 -7.62 -1.77 12.76
C TRP A 384 -7.29 -1.14 14.12
N ARG A 385 -7.76 0.09 14.34
CA ARG A 385 -7.83 0.74 15.66
C ARG A 385 -9.29 0.73 16.11
N LEU A 386 -9.55 0.26 17.33
CA LEU A 386 -10.87 0.06 17.89
C LEU A 386 -10.93 0.72 19.28
N ASP A 387 -11.64 1.83 19.39
CA ASP A 387 -11.82 2.64 20.61
C ASP A 387 -13.05 2.12 21.37
N ILE A 388 -12.83 1.26 22.38
CA ILE A 388 -13.89 0.48 23.03
C ILE A 388 -14.37 1.19 24.28
N ASP A 389 -15.65 1.60 24.23
CA ASP A 389 -16.30 2.43 25.24
C ASP A 389 -17.63 1.75 25.66
N LEU A 390 -17.58 0.75 26.54
CA LEU A 390 -18.74 -0.05 26.95
C LEU A 390 -19.62 0.70 27.95
N GLY A 391 -20.59 1.46 27.42
CA GLY A 391 -21.47 2.33 28.19
C GLY A 391 -20.88 3.72 28.47
N GLY A 392 -19.60 3.93 28.12
CA GLY A 392 -18.82 5.15 28.25
C GLY A 392 -17.33 4.85 28.09
N PRO A 393 -16.46 5.87 28.00
CA PRO A 393 -15.01 5.70 27.85
C PRO A 393 -14.29 5.34 29.16
N ASP A 394 -14.94 5.47 30.31
CA ASP A 394 -14.36 5.18 31.62
C ASP A 394 -14.76 3.77 32.09
N ASN A 395 -13.98 3.21 33.02
CA ASN A 395 -14.24 1.94 33.72
C ASN A 395 -14.14 0.66 32.87
N ASP A 396 -13.66 0.70 31.63
CA ASP A 396 -13.51 -0.51 30.81
C ASP A 396 -12.41 -1.45 31.33
N ARG A 397 -12.62 -2.77 31.17
CA ARG A 397 -11.68 -3.80 31.66
C ARG A 397 -11.43 -4.86 30.61
N LEU A 398 -10.16 -5.02 30.25
CA LEU A 398 -9.69 -6.03 29.29
C LEU A 398 -9.21 -7.30 30.01
N TYR A 399 -9.64 -8.45 29.51
CA TYR A 399 -9.14 -9.76 29.89
C TYR A 399 -8.69 -10.52 28.65
N TYR A 400 -7.68 -11.37 28.80
CA TYR A 400 -7.19 -12.28 27.77
C TYR A 400 -7.18 -13.72 28.27
N TRP A 401 -7.25 -14.66 27.33
CA TRP A 401 -7.04 -16.06 27.65
C TRP A 401 -5.55 -16.39 27.71
N GLU A 402 -5.13 -16.94 28.85
CA GLU A 402 -3.78 -17.46 29.08
C GLU A 402 -3.87 -18.88 29.65
N GLU A 403 -3.21 -19.84 28.98
CA GLU A 403 -3.17 -21.27 29.30
C GLU A 403 -4.57 -21.91 29.52
N THR A 404 -5.11 -21.76 30.74
CA THR A 404 -6.34 -22.38 31.22
C THR A 404 -7.28 -21.40 31.95
N GLN A 405 -7.06 -20.10 31.86
CA GLN A 405 -7.85 -19.11 32.61
C GLN A 405 -7.96 -17.77 31.88
N TRP A 406 -8.97 -17.00 32.26
CA TRP A 406 -9.05 -15.58 31.91
C TRP A 406 -8.19 -14.75 32.88
N VAL A 407 -7.24 -14.01 32.34
CA VAL A 407 -6.37 -13.10 33.11
C VAL A 407 -6.74 -11.67 32.75
N GLU A 408 -6.82 -10.79 33.74
CA GLU A 408 -7.02 -9.35 33.52
C GLU A 408 -5.73 -8.72 32.99
N ALA A 409 -5.84 -7.92 31.93
CA ALA A 409 -4.75 -7.08 31.47
C ALA A 409 -4.74 -5.81 32.33
N THR A 410 -3.81 -5.75 33.30
CA THR A 410 -3.65 -4.56 34.18
C THR A 410 -2.76 -3.49 33.57
N GLU A 411 -1.88 -3.88 32.65
CA GLU A 411 -0.93 -3.06 31.89
C GLU A 411 -1.08 -3.43 30.40
N GLU A 412 -0.60 -2.56 29.51
CA GLU A 412 -0.64 -2.78 28.06
C GLU A 412 0.03 -4.08 27.61
N LEU A 413 -0.46 -4.68 26.52
CA LEU A 413 0.02 -5.97 26.04
C LEU A 413 -0.08 -6.19 24.54
N GLU A 414 0.83 -7.03 24.01
CA GLU A 414 0.74 -7.65 22.68
C GLU A 414 0.42 -9.15 22.82
N LEU A 415 -0.54 -9.64 22.04
CA LEU A 415 -0.95 -11.04 21.98
C LEU A 415 -0.88 -11.56 20.54
N SER A 416 -0.49 -12.84 20.39
CA SER A 416 -0.64 -13.56 19.13
C SER A 416 -2.11 -13.97 18.94
N LEU A 417 -2.68 -13.58 17.79
CA LEU A 417 -4.13 -13.62 17.53
C LEU A 417 -4.73 -15.03 17.60
N PHE A 418 -4.14 -16.01 16.91
CA PHE A 418 -4.64 -17.38 16.79
C PHE A 418 -3.96 -18.38 17.75
N ALA A 419 -3.13 -17.90 18.68
CA ALA A 419 -2.48 -18.71 19.70
C ALA A 419 -3.22 -18.63 21.04
N ASP A 420 -3.21 -19.72 21.80
CA ASP A 420 -3.78 -19.79 23.16
C ASP A 420 -5.21 -19.22 23.21
N LEU A 421 -6.09 -19.83 22.42
CA LEU A 421 -7.52 -19.52 22.39
C LEU A 421 -8.24 -20.28 23.50
N GLY A 422 -9.21 -19.62 24.14
CA GLY A 422 -10.11 -20.23 25.12
C GLY A 422 -11.06 -21.26 24.49
N PRO A 423 -11.86 -21.96 25.32
CA PRO A 423 -12.62 -23.15 24.91
C PRO A 423 -13.59 -22.95 23.74
N ASN A 424 -14.07 -21.72 23.53
CA ASN A 424 -14.97 -21.36 22.44
C ASN A 424 -14.26 -20.64 21.28
N GLY A 425 -12.91 -20.71 21.19
CA GLY A 425 -12.09 -20.00 20.20
C GLY A 425 -11.86 -18.52 20.49
N GLN A 426 -12.15 -18.07 21.72
CA GLN A 426 -12.10 -16.65 22.11
C GLN A 426 -10.71 -16.27 22.63
N LYS A 427 -10.21 -15.08 22.28
CA LYS A 427 -8.90 -14.56 22.74
C LYS A 427 -9.01 -13.49 23.83
N LEU A 428 -9.97 -12.57 23.70
CA LEU A 428 -10.19 -11.47 24.65
C LEU A 428 -11.63 -11.45 25.20
N ALA A 429 -11.80 -10.77 26.32
CA ALA A 429 -13.08 -10.30 26.83
C ALA A 429 -12.94 -8.83 27.25
N THR A 430 -13.93 -8.00 26.91
CA THR A 430 -14.05 -6.62 27.41
C THR A 430 -15.31 -6.52 28.27
N ILE A 431 -15.25 -5.75 29.36
CA ILE A 431 -16.29 -5.66 30.38
C ILE A 431 -16.37 -4.25 30.95
N ASP A 432 -17.58 -3.67 30.97
CA ASP A 432 -17.94 -2.49 31.76
C ASP A 432 -17.66 -2.75 33.26
N GLY A 433 -16.74 -1.98 33.85
CA GLY A 433 -16.28 -2.16 35.22
C GLY A 433 -17.26 -1.72 36.31
N ASP A 434 -18.28 -0.90 36.02
CA ASP A 434 -19.18 -0.38 37.04
C ASP A 434 -20.11 -1.47 37.61
N ASN A 435 -20.42 -2.50 36.81
CA ASN A 435 -21.18 -3.68 37.28
C ASN A 435 -21.13 -4.92 36.34
N GLY A 436 -20.46 -4.86 35.18
CA GLY A 436 -20.42 -5.94 34.20
C GLY A 436 -21.71 -6.10 33.38
N SER A 437 -22.54 -5.06 33.28
CA SER A 437 -23.81 -5.12 32.53
C SER A 437 -23.60 -5.30 31.03
N ILE A 438 -22.51 -4.75 30.51
CA ILE A 438 -22.08 -4.88 29.13
C ILE A 438 -20.78 -5.69 29.15
N SER A 439 -20.75 -6.81 28.43
CA SER A 439 -19.51 -7.54 28.21
C SER A 439 -19.53 -8.24 26.86
N TYR A 440 -18.34 -8.40 26.28
CA TYR A 440 -18.15 -9.08 25.02
C TYR A 440 -17.06 -10.14 25.10
N ARG A 441 -17.08 -11.08 24.16
CA ARG A 441 -15.98 -12.03 23.89
C ARG A 441 -15.54 -11.87 22.44
N TRP A 442 -14.23 -11.82 22.27
CA TRP A 442 -13.57 -11.53 21.00
C TRP A 442 -12.98 -12.81 20.44
N GLN A 443 -13.42 -13.19 19.26
CA GLN A 443 -13.09 -14.44 18.59
C GLN A 443 -12.53 -14.15 17.20
N PRO A 444 -11.23 -14.40 16.96
CA PRO A 444 -10.71 -14.42 15.60
C PRO A 444 -11.27 -15.63 14.85
N ILE A 445 -11.67 -15.43 13.61
CA ILE A 445 -12.18 -16.49 12.74
C ILE A 445 -11.05 -16.90 11.79
N ALA A 446 -10.67 -18.18 11.82
CA ALA A 446 -9.70 -18.73 10.86
C ALA A 446 -10.34 -18.75 9.46
N THR A 447 -9.63 -18.20 8.50
CA THR A 447 -10.09 -17.90 7.14
C THR A 447 -9.15 -18.43 6.07
N ASP A 448 -7.85 -18.55 6.36
CA ASP A 448 -6.87 -19.17 5.47
C ASP A 448 -7.25 -20.65 5.25
N PRO A 449 -7.47 -21.08 3.99
CA PRO A 449 -7.79 -22.48 3.68
C PRO A 449 -6.66 -23.47 4.01
N LEU A 450 -5.49 -23.00 4.43
CA LEU A 450 -4.38 -23.80 4.98
C LEU A 450 -4.34 -23.85 6.52
N GLY A 451 -5.12 -23.02 7.22
CA GLY A 451 -5.03 -22.88 8.68
C GLY A 451 -3.70 -22.29 9.16
N LEU A 452 -3.10 -21.40 8.35
CA LEU A 452 -1.89 -20.63 8.68
C LEU A 452 -2.23 -19.18 9.04
N ASP A 453 -3.45 -18.94 9.51
CA ASP A 453 -3.90 -17.63 9.96
C ASP A 453 -2.99 -17.11 11.08
N GLU A 454 -2.48 -15.90 10.90
CA GLU A 454 -1.60 -15.21 11.83
C GLU A 454 -2.08 -13.78 12.03
N GLY A 455 -1.60 -13.14 13.10
CA GLY A 455 -1.87 -11.74 13.38
C GLY A 455 -1.54 -11.39 14.82
N LYS A 456 -1.68 -10.11 15.16
CA LYS A 456 -1.51 -9.60 16.52
C LYS A 456 -2.74 -8.83 16.98
N LEU A 457 -3.07 -9.01 18.26
CA LEU A 457 -3.93 -8.12 19.03
C LEU A 457 -3.07 -7.33 19.99
N PHE A 458 -3.44 -6.07 20.21
CA PHE A 458 -2.85 -5.24 21.27
C PHE A 458 -3.97 -4.60 22.07
N GLY A 459 -3.76 -4.45 23.37
CA GLY A 459 -4.56 -3.60 24.24
C GLY A 459 -3.68 -2.47 24.75
N LEU A 460 -4.03 -1.24 24.38
CA LEU A 460 -3.34 0.00 24.77
C LEU A 460 -4.33 0.88 25.54
N ARG A 461 -3.80 1.81 26.34
CA ARG A 461 -4.63 2.88 26.91
C ARG A 461 -4.94 3.90 25.79
N PHE A 462 -6.08 4.58 25.86
CA PHE A 462 -6.28 5.74 25.00
C PHE A 462 -5.32 6.88 25.37
N ASN A 463 -4.58 7.37 24.38
CA ASN A 463 -3.91 8.66 24.39
C ASN A 463 -4.18 9.41 23.07
N GLU A 464 -4.29 10.74 23.14
CA GLU A 464 -4.42 11.60 21.95
C GLU A 464 -3.15 11.49 21.07
N GLY A 465 -3.33 11.38 19.75
CA GLY A 465 -2.25 11.20 18.78
C GLY A 465 -1.85 9.74 18.53
N GLU A 466 -2.41 8.78 19.27
CA GLU A 466 -2.14 7.34 19.10
C GLU A 466 -3.14 6.72 18.13
N GLY A 467 -3.21 7.31 16.94
CA GLY A 467 -4.03 6.88 15.81
C GLY A 467 -5.51 7.21 15.92
N ASP A 468 -5.95 8.01 16.88
CA ASP A 468 -7.29 8.63 16.92
C ASP A 468 -7.49 9.58 15.72
N GLY A 469 -6.48 10.41 15.43
CA GLY A 469 -6.31 11.16 14.18
C GLY A 469 -5.65 10.35 13.05
N PRO A 470 -5.40 10.97 11.88
CA PRO A 470 -4.78 10.32 10.72
C PRO A 470 -3.44 9.63 11.01
N ILE A 471 -3.27 8.38 10.58
CA ILE A 471 -1.98 7.68 10.74
C ILE A 471 -1.07 7.98 9.55
N VAL A 472 -0.26 9.03 9.69
CA VAL A 472 0.78 9.32 8.70
C VAL A 472 1.92 8.29 8.81
N THR A 473 2.30 7.70 7.68
CA THR A 473 3.35 6.67 7.61
C THR A 473 4.73 7.21 8.06
N GLY A 474 5.71 6.35 8.41
CA GLY A 474 7.04 6.78 8.88
C GLY A 474 8.22 5.87 8.48
N PRO A 475 9.43 5.99 9.06
CA PRO A 475 10.56 5.09 8.79
C PRO A 475 10.21 3.60 8.99
N GLY A 476 10.73 2.70 8.15
CA GLY A 476 10.55 1.24 8.26
C GLY A 476 10.98 0.66 9.62
N ASP A 477 12.02 1.23 10.23
CA ASP A 477 12.58 0.73 11.50
C ASP A 477 11.82 1.19 12.76
N THR A 478 11.19 2.36 12.72
CA THR A 478 10.54 2.98 13.90
C THR A 478 9.02 3.03 13.79
N PHE A 479 8.48 3.26 12.60
CA PHE A 479 7.04 3.23 12.36
C PHE A 479 6.55 1.78 12.38
N ARG A 480 5.96 1.41 13.51
CA ARG A 480 5.42 0.07 13.78
C ARG A 480 4.15 0.19 14.62
N PRO A 481 3.07 0.78 14.07
CA PRO A 481 1.79 0.83 14.77
C PRO A 481 1.28 -0.59 15.06
N PRO A 482 0.59 -0.82 16.18
CA PRO A 482 0.54 0.05 17.36
C PRO A 482 1.76 -0.07 18.28
N ARG A 483 2.62 -1.08 18.08
CA ARG A 483 3.74 -1.44 18.98
C ARG A 483 4.67 -0.27 19.35
N GLN A 484 4.77 0.76 18.51
CA GLN A 484 5.55 1.98 18.82
C GLN A 484 5.03 2.78 20.03
N TRP A 485 3.74 2.64 20.37
CA TRP A 485 3.08 3.28 21.50
C TRP A 485 2.99 2.36 22.73
N LEU A 486 3.34 1.08 22.59
CA LEU A 486 3.30 0.11 23.68
C LEU A 486 4.42 0.40 24.70
N ASP A 487 4.09 1.10 25.79
CA ASP A 487 5.07 1.56 26.80
C ASP A 487 4.78 1.05 28.23
N GLY A 488 3.65 0.36 28.43
CA GLY A 488 3.31 -0.33 29.68
C GLY A 488 2.41 0.47 30.63
N GLU A 489 1.63 1.40 30.08
CA GLU A 489 0.59 2.11 30.82
C GLU A 489 -0.51 1.20 31.42
N PRO A 490 -1.19 1.66 32.50
CA PRO A 490 -2.27 0.89 33.11
C PRO A 490 -3.51 0.83 32.20
N LEU A 491 -4.20 -0.32 32.20
CA LEU A 491 -5.45 -0.53 31.46
C LEU A 491 -6.71 -0.67 32.33
N SER A 492 -6.57 -1.11 33.58
CA SER A 492 -7.71 -1.54 34.40
C SER A 492 -8.61 -0.36 34.82
N GLY A 493 -9.72 -0.17 34.12
CA GLY A 493 -10.71 0.88 34.38
C GLY A 493 -10.46 2.19 33.63
N GLU A 494 -9.49 2.21 32.72
CA GLU A 494 -9.18 3.32 31.82
C GLU A 494 -9.94 3.15 30.48
N ASN A 495 -9.88 4.12 29.57
CA ASN A 495 -10.30 3.91 28.17
C ASN A 495 -9.32 2.94 27.49
N ILE A 496 -9.86 1.90 26.84
CA ILE A 496 -9.09 0.82 26.21
C ILE A 496 -9.22 0.87 24.68
N VAL A 497 -8.07 1.11 24.03
CA VAL A 497 -7.95 0.99 22.58
C VAL A 497 -7.41 -0.39 22.22
N LEU A 498 -8.23 -1.18 21.53
CA LEU A 498 -7.81 -2.44 20.93
C LEU A 498 -7.28 -2.23 19.52
N TRP A 499 -6.17 -2.89 19.19
CA TRP A 499 -5.65 -2.93 17.83
C TRP A 499 -5.66 -4.34 17.27
N TYR A 500 -6.26 -4.52 16.11
CA TYR A 500 -6.39 -5.81 15.43
C TYR A 500 -5.62 -5.80 14.11
N THR A 501 -4.59 -6.66 14.02
CA THR A 501 -3.63 -6.68 12.90
C THR A 501 -3.49 -8.10 12.33
N PRO A 502 -4.44 -8.57 11.50
CA PRO A 502 -4.34 -9.87 10.83
C PRO A 502 -3.26 -9.86 9.75
N PHE A 503 -2.60 -11.00 9.53
CA PHE A 503 -1.53 -11.15 8.54
C PHE A 503 -2.04 -12.00 7.37
N LEU A 504 -2.61 -11.37 6.34
CA LEU A 504 -3.14 -12.08 5.18
C LEU A 504 -2.00 -12.39 4.19
N LYS A 505 -1.52 -13.62 4.19
CA LYS A 505 -0.42 -14.09 3.34
C LYS A 505 -0.96 -14.54 1.98
N THR A 506 -0.43 -14.01 0.88
CA THR A 506 -0.80 -14.48 -0.46
C THR A 506 -0.38 -15.92 -0.70
N LYS A 507 -1.16 -16.65 -1.50
CA LYS A 507 -0.74 -17.95 -2.02
C LYS A 507 -1.07 -18.14 -3.50
N LYS A 508 -0.02 -18.52 -4.25
CA LYS A 508 -0.09 -19.02 -5.62
C LYS A 508 -0.13 -20.55 -5.62
N GLY A 509 -0.98 -21.12 -6.49
CA GLY A 509 -1.22 -22.57 -6.54
C GLY A 509 -2.25 -23.06 -5.52
N GLY A 510 -2.91 -24.19 -5.81
CA GLY A 510 -4.16 -24.59 -5.13
C GLY A 510 -4.04 -24.89 -3.63
N PRO A 511 -5.04 -24.50 -2.80
CA PRO A 511 -5.98 -23.40 -3.03
C PRO A 511 -5.25 -22.06 -3.16
N TRP A 512 -5.67 -21.23 -4.11
CA TRP A 512 -5.16 -19.88 -4.29
C TRP A 512 -5.74 -18.96 -3.21
N TRP A 513 -5.03 -17.91 -2.81
CA TRP A 513 -5.44 -17.03 -1.71
C TRP A 513 -4.84 -15.63 -1.89
N CYS A 514 -5.61 -14.58 -1.61
CA CYS A 514 -5.26 -13.19 -1.96
C CYS A 514 -4.86 -13.01 -3.44
N MET A 515 -5.52 -13.68 -4.39
CA MET A 515 -5.08 -13.71 -5.79
C MET A 515 -6.24 -13.52 -6.79
N PRO A 516 -6.07 -12.65 -7.81
CA PRO A 516 -7.00 -12.53 -8.93
C PRO A 516 -6.84 -13.65 -9.99
N ASP A 517 -6.18 -14.73 -9.62
CA ASP A 517 -5.94 -15.96 -10.36
C ASP A 517 -6.28 -17.15 -9.46
N PRO A 518 -6.90 -18.23 -9.97
CA PRO A 518 -7.06 -18.56 -11.39
C PRO A 518 -8.45 -18.18 -11.94
N ASP A 519 -8.49 -17.74 -13.19
CA ASP A 519 -9.72 -17.57 -13.96
C ASP A 519 -10.52 -18.90 -14.04
N PRO A 520 -11.86 -18.94 -13.80
CA PRO A 520 -12.75 -17.80 -13.50
C PRO A 520 -12.92 -17.52 -12.00
N ASN A 521 -12.35 -18.36 -11.13
CA ASN A 521 -12.53 -18.31 -9.69
C ASN A 521 -11.50 -17.37 -9.04
N PHE A 522 -11.76 -16.06 -9.20
CA PHE A 522 -11.17 -15.03 -8.37
C PHE A 522 -11.22 -15.43 -6.88
N THR A 523 -10.08 -15.49 -6.20
CA THR A 523 -10.01 -15.97 -4.81
C THR A 523 -9.41 -14.90 -3.89
N PRO A 524 -10.25 -14.05 -3.26
CA PRO A 524 -9.78 -13.08 -2.28
C PRO A 524 -9.27 -13.80 -1.04
N CYS A 525 -8.58 -13.07 -0.17
CA CYS A 525 -8.42 -13.45 1.22
C CYS A 525 -9.20 -12.48 2.10
N GLU A 526 -9.84 -13.00 3.13
CA GLU A 526 -10.56 -12.23 4.14
C GLU A 526 -9.90 -12.48 5.50
N ALA A 527 -10.03 -11.54 6.43
CA ALA A 527 -9.68 -11.73 7.83
C ALA A 527 -10.81 -11.15 8.69
N ILE A 528 -11.34 -11.96 9.63
CA ILE A 528 -12.54 -11.61 10.41
C ILE A 528 -12.24 -11.71 11.91
N LEU A 529 -12.58 -10.65 12.64
CA LEU A 529 -12.65 -10.64 14.11
C LEU A 529 -14.11 -10.45 14.53
N ARG A 530 -14.66 -11.46 15.20
CA ARG A 530 -16.05 -11.47 15.70
C ARG A 530 -16.09 -11.08 17.17
N VAL A 531 -17.08 -10.29 17.53
CA VAL A 531 -17.30 -9.78 18.89
C VAL A 531 -18.72 -10.15 19.30
N ILE A 532 -18.85 -10.97 20.35
CA ILE A 532 -20.10 -11.64 20.74
C ILE A 532 -20.51 -11.16 22.14
N PRO A 533 -21.76 -10.70 22.37
CA PRO A 533 -22.25 -10.36 23.69
C PRO A 533 -22.13 -11.52 24.66
N ALA A 534 -21.79 -11.21 25.90
CA ALA A 534 -21.62 -12.20 26.94
C ALA A 534 -22.09 -11.68 28.30
N GLY A 535 -22.41 -12.61 29.19
CA GLY A 535 -22.63 -12.31 30.61
C GLY A 535 -21.32 -12.32 31.41
N GLU A 536 -21.47 -12.45 32.73
CA GLU A 536 -20.40 -12.52 33.72
C GLU A 536 -19.22 -13.40 33.26
N LEU A 537 -18.00 -12.88 33.40
CA LEU A 537 -16.78 -13.60 33.07
C LEU A 537 -16.48 -14.65 34.14
N THR A 538 -16.92 -15.87 33.87
CA THR A 538 -16.64 -17.03 34.73
C THR A 538 -15.33 -17.71 34.32
N GLN A 539 -14.57 -18.17 35.33
CA GLN A 539 -13.43 -19.04 35.08
C GLN A 539 -13.92 -20.45 34.70
N PRO A 540 -13.23 -21.15 33.79
CA PRO A 540 -13.62 -22.49 33.38
C PRO A 540 -13.56 -23.49 34.52
N THR A 541 -14.48 -24.43 34.53
CA THR A 541 -14.44 -25.57 35.45
C THR A 541 -13.32 -26.55 35.06
N ALA A 542 -12.88 -27.36 36.03
CA ALA A 542 -11.93 -28.44 35.77
C ALA A 542 -12.44 -29.47 34.74
N GLU A 543 -13.76 -29.57 34.53
CA GLU A 543 -14.35 -30.41 33.48
C GLU A 543 -14.20 -29.78 32.09
N GLU A 544 -14.44 -28.47 31.95
CA GLU A 544 -14.22 -27.74 30.69
C GLU A 544 -12.73 -27.69 30.31
N LEU A 545 -11.83 -27.54 31.30
CA LEU A 545 -10.38 -27.64 31.08
C LEU A 545 -9.95 -29.07 30.72
N ALA A 546 -10.52 -30.08 31.37
CA ALA A 546 -10.29 -31.47 30.98
C ALA A 546 -10.85 -31.76 29.57
N GLN A 547 -11.97 -31.15 29.17
CA GLN A 547 -12.48 -31.23 27.80
C GLN A 547 -11.56 -30.53 26.80
N LEU A 548 -10.97 -29.38 27.13
CA LEU A 548 -9.95 -28.73 26.29
C LEU A 548 -8.72 -29.62 26.08
N GLN A 549 -8.24 -30.28 27.13
CA GLN A 549 -7.05 -31.15 27.08
C GLN A 549 -7.35 -32.55 26.50
N ALA A 550 -8.58 -33.04 26.64
CA ALA A 550 -9.02 -34.35 26.13
C ALA A 550 -9.65 -34.27 24.73
N THR A 551 -10.03 -33.09 24.27
CA THR A 551 -10.37 -32.83 22.86
C THR A 551 -9.06 -32.67 22.10
N PRO A 552 -8.62 -33.65 21.29
CA PRO A 552 -7.56 -33.37 20.32
C PRO A 552 -8.07 -32.24 19.43
N THR A 553 -7.29 -31.16 19.30
CA THR A 553 -7.64 -29.95 18.54
C THR A 553 -8.40 -30.32 17.26
N PRO A 554 -9.71 -30.00 17.16
CA PRO A 554 -10.47 -30.41 16.00
C PRO A 554 -9.92 -29.66 14.80
N ALA A 555 -9.40 -30.38 13.81
CA ALA A 555 -9.25 -29.80 12.48
C ALA A 555 -10.64 -29.27 12.07
N PRO A 556 -10.73 -28.03 11.53
CA PRO A 556 -12.02 -27.38 11.29
C PRO A 556 -12.90 -28.28 10.44
N THR A 557 -14.12 -28.57 10.91
CA THR A 557 -15.08 -29.42 10.19
C THR A 557 -15.77 -28.63 9.08
N LEU A 558 -14.98 -28.18 8.11
CA LEU A 558 -15.42 -28.26 6.73
C LEU A 558 -15.59 -29.75 6.36
N GLN A 559 -16.40 -30.04 5.36
CA GLN A 559 -16.44 -31.38 4.77
C GLN A 559 -15.12 -31.68 4.08
N VAL A 560 -14.12 -32.17 4.81
CA VAL A 560 -12.87 -32.62 4.20
C VAL A 560 -12.99 -34.07 3.80
N THR A 561 -12.65 -34.33 2.54
CA THR A 561 -12.11 -35.64 2.13
C THR A 561 -10.75 -35.82 2.81
N ALA A 562 -10.78 -36.12 4.12
CA ALA A 562 -9.66 -36.29 5.06
C ALA A 562 -8.50 -35.26 4.97
N ALA A 563 -8.49 -34.28 5.87
CA ALA A 563 -7.29 -33.47 6.14
C ALA A 563 -6.26 -34.32 6.91
N PRO A 564 -4.96 -34.28 6.56
CA PRO A 564 -3.90 -34.91 7.34
C PRO A 564 -3.52 -34.07 8.58
N THR A 565 -2.95 -34.75 9.58
CA THR A 565 -2.51 -34.20 10.87
C THR A 565 -1.44 -33.11 10.74
N ALA A 566 -1.41 -32.17 11.69
CA ALA A 566 -0.37 -31.16 11.87
C ALA A 566 1.00 -31.78 12.17
N THR A 567 1.70 -32.16 11.11
CA THR A 567 3.16 -32.11 10.99
C THR A 567 3.47 -30.89 10.11
N PRO A 568 4.61 -30.19 10.23
CA PRO A 568 5.08 -29.28 9.18
C PRO A 568 4.84 -29.91 7.81
N ARG A 569 3.97 -29.29 7.00
CA ARG A 569 3.28 -30.01 5.91
C ARG A 569 4.31 -30.65 4.99
N ALA A 570 4.31 -31.98 4.98
CA ALA A 570 5.14 -32.77 4.10
C ALA A 570 4.91 -32.28 2.67
N ILE A 571 5.98 -31.85 2.00
CA ILE A 571 5.89 -31.40 0.62
C ILE A 571 5.43 -32.58 -0.24
N GLU A 572 4.41 -32.36 -1.06
CA GLU A 572 3.86 -33.39 -1.95
C GLU A 572 4.76 -33.55 -3.18
N GLY A 573 5.16 -34.78 -3.49
CA GLY A 573 6.06 -35.12 -4.61
C GLY A 573 7.08 -36.20 -4.24
N GLU A 574 7.43 -37.05 -5.20
CA GLU A 574 8.48 -38.08 -5.05
C GLU A 574 9.66 -37.84 -6.01
N ASP A 575 9.40 -37.22 -7.18
CA ASP A 575 10.42 -36.73 -8.09
C ASP A 575 11.00 -35.38 -7.62
N PRO A 576 12.30 -35.10 -7.85
CA PRO A 576 12.93 -33.91 -7.31
C PRO A 576 12.39 -32.61 -7.90
N GLU A 577 11.97 -32.58 -9.17
CA GLU A 577 11.35 -31.40 -9.79
C GLU A 577 10.01 -31.04 -9.14
N GLY A 578 9.15 -32.03 -8.88
CA GLY A 578 7.89 -31.87 -8.15
C GLY A 578 8.10 -31.37 -6.73
N VAL A 579 9.06 -31.96 -6.00
CA VAL A 579 9.45 -31.51 -4.65
C VAL A 579 9.99 -30.07 -4.68
N ILE A 580 10.87 -29.72 -5.63
CA ILE A 580 11.44 -28.38 -5.81
C ILE A 580 10.34 -27.32 -6.05
N GLY A 581 9.34 -27.65 -6.87
CA GLY A 581 8.20 -26.77 -7.12
C GLY A 581 7.28 -26.62 -5.90
N ALA A 582 6.89 -27.73 -5.28
CA ALA A 582 5.96 -27.72 -4.14
C ALA A 582 6.60 -27.18 -2.84
N ALA A 583 7.93 -27.28 -2.68
CA ALA A 583 8.70 -26.65 -1.61
C ALA A 583 8.89 -25.13 -1.80
N GLY A 584 8.49 -24.58 -2.95
CA GLY A 584 8.60 -23.16 -3.28
C GLY A 584 10.00 -22.69 -3.67
N CYS A 585 10.98 -23.59 -3.86
CA CYS A 585 12.37 -23.21 -4.16
C CYS A 585 12.49 -22.37 -5.44
N THR A 586 11.63 -22.63 -6.43
CA THR A 586 11.56 -21.90 -7.71
C THR A 586 11.00 -20.48 -7.61
N ALA A 587 10.46 -20.07 -6.46
CA ALA A 587 10.02 -18.69 -6.23
C ALA A 587 11.21 -17.76 -5.95
N CYS A 588 12.25 -18.26 -5.31
CA CYS A 588 13.45 -17.49 -4.99
C CYS A 588 14.60 -17.76 -5.96
N HIS A 589 14.81 -19.02 -6.34
CA HIS A 589 15.94 -19.46 -7.16
C HIS A 589 15.54 -19.77 -8.60
N ARG A 590 16.48 -19.55 -9.52
CA ARG A 590 16.48 -20.25 -10.80
C ARG A 590 17.21 -21.57 -10.63
N ILE A 591 16.64 -22.66 -11.14
CA ILE A 591 17.13 -24.02 -10.93
C ILE A 591 17.12 -24.74 -12.29
N GLY A 592 18.12 -24.42 -13.12
CA GLY A 592 18.19 -24.91 -14.49
C GLY A 592 17.10 -24.29 -15.37
N ASN A 593 16.15 -25.13 -15.78
CA ASN A 593 14.96 -24.70 -16.53
C ASN A 593 13.74 -24.42 -15.62
N LEU A 594 13.88 -24.58 -14.30
CA LEU A 594 12.82 -24.31 -13.32
C LEU A 594 13.01 -22.91 -12.70
N GLY A 595 11.90 -22.21 -12.43
CA GLY A 595 11.90 -20.89 -11.79
C GLY A 595 12.13 -19.70 -12.73
N GLU A 596 11.49 -18.58 -12.41
CA GLU A 596 11.59 -17.33 -13.18
C GLU A 596 12.81 -16.50 -12.71
N ALA A 597 13.89 -16.54 -13.50
CA ALA A 597 15.02 -15.61 -13.47
C ALA A 597 15.71 -15.36 -12.11
N GLY A 598 15.49 -16.21 -11.10
CA GLY A 598 16.27 -16.26 -9.85
C GLY A 598 16.33 -14.93 -9.09
N LYS A 599 15.17 -14.27 -8.90
CA LYS A 599 15.09 -12.89 -8.41
C LYS A 599 15.57 -12.64 -6.98
N VAL A 600 15.63 -13.67 -6.13
CA VAL A 600 15.79 -13.50 -4.67
C VAL A 600 16.98 -14.29 -4.13
N GLY A 601 17.11 -15.55 -4.53
CA GLY A 601 18.22 -16.44 -4.19
C GLY A 601 19.26 -16.51 -5.31
N PRO A 602 20.43 -17.14 -5.06
CA PRO A 602 21.43 -17.41 -6.10
C PRO A 602 20.84 -18.24 -7.25
N ASP A 603 21.35 -18.04 -8.47
CA ASP A 603 21.07 -18.93 -9.60
C ASP A 603 21.74 -20.29 -9.35
N LEU A 604 20.92 -21.33 -9.18
CA LEU A 604 21.36 -22.70 -8.90
C LEU A 604 21.55 -23.54 -10.18
N THR A 605 21.42 -22.96 -11.37
CA THR A 605 21.59 -23.66 -12.67
C THR A 605 22.93 -24.36 -12.83
N GLU A 606 23.97 -23.91 -12.12
CA GLU A 606 25.32 -24.51 -12.12
C GLU A 606 25.79 -24.86 -10.69
N ILE A 607 24.85 -25.10 -9.75
CA ILE A 607 25.20 -25.34 -8.34
C ILE A 607 26.02 -26.61 -8.15
N GLY A 608 25.82 -27.65 -8.97
CA GLY A 608 26.63 -28.87 -8.95
C GLY A 608 28.12 -28.63 -9.26
N LEU A 609 28.45 -27.56 -9.99
CA LEU A 609 29.83 -27.16 -10.26
C LEU A 609 30.41 -26.25 -9.17
N THR A 610 29.59 -25.39 -8.55
CA THR A 610 30.07 -24.31 -7.66
C THR A 610 29.94 -24.62 -6.17
N ALA A 611 29.06 -25.54 -5.75
CA ALA A 611 28.81 -25.86 -4.35
C ALA A 611 30.08 -26.29 -3.59
N GLY A 612 30.91 -27.13 -4.21
CA GLY A 612 32.13 -27.67 -3.59
C GLY A 612 33.25 -26.65 -3.35
N SER A 613 33.11 -25.40 -3.83
CA SER A 613 34.06 -24.31 -3.57
C SER A 613 33.57 -23.29 -2.55
N ARG A 614 32.34 -23.40 -2.03
CA ARG A 614 31.74 -22.39 -1.16
C ARG A 614 32.29 -22.39 0.26
N VAL A 615 32.53 -23.58 0.81
CA VAL A 615 33.02 -23.77 2.19
C VAL A 615 34.27 -24.65 2.16
N PRO A 616 35.45 -24.13 2.56
CA PRO A 616 36.68 -24.92 2.56
C PRO A 616 36.57 -26.20 3.40
N GLY A 617 36.69 -27.35 2.75
CA GLY A 617 36.65 -28.67 3.41
C GLY A 617 35.27 -29.34 3.46
N LEU A 618 34.22 -28.70 2.94
CA LEU A 618 32.89 -29.30 2.75
C LEU A 618 32.74 -29.80 1.30
N SER A 619 32.05 -30.93 1.10
CA SER A 619 31.73 -31.41 -0.26
C SER A 619 30.61 -30.59 -0.89
N ALA A 620 30.47 -30.66 -2.23
CA ALA A 620 29.34 -30.02 -2.93
C ALA A 620 27.99 -30.52 -2.40
N GLU A 621 27.87 -31.84 -2.19
CA GLU A 621 26.72 -32.52 -1.59
C GLU A 621 26.44 -32.02 -0.16
N GLY A 622 27.48 -31.98 0.68
CA GLY A 622 27.37 -31.51 2.07
C GLY A 622 27.00 -30.04 2.16
N TYR A 623 27.48 -29.19 1.24
CA TYR A 623 27.09 -27.79 1.16
C TYR A 623 25.62 -27.63 0.74
N ILE A 624 25.18 -28.31 -0.32
CA ILE A 624 23.78 -28.22 -0.78
C ILE A 624 22.81 -28.75 0.29
N HIS A 625 23.13 -29.89 0.92
CA HIS A 625 22.33 -30.40 2.04
C HIS A 625 22.31 -29.41 3.21
N GLN A 626 23.47 -28.86 3.61
CA GLN A 626 23.56 -27.85 4.68
C GLN A 626 22.71 -26.62 4.36
N SER A 627 22.82 -26.05 3.16
CA SER A 627 22.02 -24.90 2.73
C SER A 627 20.51 -25.18 2.66
N ILE A 628 20.06 -26.44 2.62
CA ILE A 628 18.63 -26.79 2.70
C ILE A 628 18.17 -26.93 4.15
N VAL A 629 18.95 -27.60 5.02
CA VAL A 629 18.52 -27.90 6.40
C VAL A 629 18.89 -26.84 7.43
N ASP A 630 19.91 -26.04 7.14
CA ASP A 630 20.41 -24.92 7.96
C ASP A 630 20.86 -23.76 7.04
N PRO A 631 19.91 -23.13 6.32
CA PRO A 631 20.20 -22.14 5.27
C PRO A 631 20.93 -20.88 5.76
N ASN A 632 20.85 -20.55 7.05
CA ASN A 632 21.52 -19.38 7.62
C ASN A 632 22.99 -19.63 7.98
N LEU A 633 23.43 -20.89 8.09
CA LEU A 633 24.78 -21.23 8.56
C LEU A 633 25.89 -20.74 7.60
N VAL A 634 25.61 -20.72 6.29
CA VAL A 634 26.48 -20.13 5.27
C VAL A 634 25.64 -19.40 4.24
N ILE A 635 25.61 -18.07 4.37
CA ILE A 635 24.93 -17.18 3.42
C ILE A 635 25.71 -17.12 2.11
N ALA A 636 25.03 -17.37 0.98
CA ALA A 636 25.65 -17.32 -0.34
C ALA A 636 26.04 -15.87 -0.72
N PRO A 637 27.26 -15.64 -1.26
CA PRO A 637 27.74 -14.30 -1.57
C PRO A 637 27.23 -13.70 -2.89
N GLU A 638 26.47 -14.43 -3.72
CA GLU A 638 25.91 -13.91 -4.98
C GLU A 638 24.42 -14.24 -5.17
N CYS A 639 23.58 -13.33 -4.68
CA CYS A 639 22.20 -13.11 -5.11
C CYS A 639 22.15 -11.97 -6.14
N PRO A 640 21.02 -11.74 -6.85
CA PRO A 640 20.93 -10.69 -7.88
C PRO A 640 21.28 -9.27 -7.41
N ASN A 641 21.03 -8.97 -6.14
CA ASN A 641 21.20 -7.66 -5.53
C ASN A 641 22.49 -7.56 -4.68
N GLY A 642 23.42 -8.52 -4.78
CA GLY A 642 24.66 -8.55 -4.00
C GLY A 642 24.80 -9.83 -3.17
N ALA A 643 25.30 -9.73 -1.94
CA ALA A 643 25.26 -10.87 -1.02
C ALA A 643 23.81 -11.22 -0.68
N CYS A 644 23.51 -12.51 -0.51
CA CYS A 644 22.19 -12.94 -0.11
C CYS A 644 21.86 -12.46 1.31
N LEU A 645 20.58 -12.24 1.60
CA LEU A 645 20.13 -11.79 2.91
C LEU A 645 19.84 -12.99 3.84
N PRO A 646 20.23 -12.93 5.13
CA PRO A 646 19.89 -13.96 6.10
C PRO A 646 18.38 -13.99 6.37
N ASN A 647 17.89 -15.13 6.85
CA ASN A 647 16.49 -15.41 7.19
C ASN A 647 15.46 -15.38 6.03
N ILE A 648 15.88 -15.16 4.78
CA ILE A 648 14.96 -15.14 3.62
C ILE A 648 14.55 -16.55 3.16
N MET A 649 15.47 -17.52 3.21
CA MET A 649 15.14 -18.92 2.91
C MET A 649 14.41 -19.56 4.11
N PRO A 650 13.32 -20.33 3.91
CA PRO A 650 12.62 -21.00 5.01
C PRO A 650 13.53 -21.90 5.86
N GLN A 651 13.51 -21.69 7.17
CA GLN A 651 14.37 -22.37 8.15
C GLN A 651 13.83 -23.75 8.57
N ASP A 652 12.65 -24.13 8.08
CA ASP A 652 11.84 -25.26 8.52
C ASP A 652 11.89 -26.48 7.57
N TYR A 653 12.66 -26.40 6.47
CA TYR A 653 12.78 -27.47 5.48
C TYR A 653 13.25 -28.81 6.07
N ALA A 654 14.12 -28.80 7.08
CA ALA A 654 14.55 -30.00 7.82
C ALA A 654 13.38 -30.76 8.49
N THR A 655 12.22 -30.10 8.64
CA THR A 655 10.99 -30.67 9.21
C THR A 655 9.87 -30.86 8.18
N ARG A 656 9.90 -30.13 7.06
CA ARG A 656 8.88 -30.17 5.98
C ARG A 656 9.22 -31.12 4.85
N LEU A 657 10.50 -31.43 4.65
CA LEU A 657 10.96 -32.41 3.68
C LEU A 657 11.33 -33.70 4.40
N THR A 658 10.92 -34.84 3.84
CA THR A 658 11.43 -36.12 4.32
C THR A 658 12.92 -36.27 3.95
N PRO A 659 13.72 -37.07 4.68
CA PRO A 659 15.12 -37.29 4.30
C PRO A 659 15.31 -37.76 2.86
N ALA A 660 14.42 -38.64 2.36
CA ALA A 660 14.46 -39.09 0.97
C ALA A 660 14.22 -37.96 -0.05
N GLN A 661 13.35 -36.99 0.27
CA GLN A 661 13.12 -35.81 -0.56
C GLN A 661 14.30 -34.84 -0.52
N ILE A 662 14.93 -34.64 0.66
CA ILE A 662 16.15 -33.84 0.78
C ILE A 662 17.25 -34.43 -0.11
N GLU A 663 17.51 -35.74 0.00
CA GLU A 663 18.51 -36.43 -0.83
C GLU A 663 18.16 -36.39 -2.33
N ALA A 664 16.87 -36.49 -2.71
CA ALA A 664 16.45 -36.34 -4.10
C ALA A 664 16.73 -34.94 -4.65
N VAL A 665 16.42 -33.88 -3.88
CA VAL A 665 16.70 -32.49 -4.25
C VAL A 665 18.21 -32.23 -4.30
N VAL A 666 18.98 -32.69 -3.32
CA VAL A 666 20.46 -32.60 -3.30
C VAL A 666 21.04 -33.30 -4.54
N GLY A 667 20.61 -34.52 -4.85
CA GLY A 667 21.05 -35.28 -6.01
C GLY A 667 20.71 -34.60 -7.34
N TYR A 668 19.52 -34.01 -7.47
CA TYR A 668 19.13 -33.23 -8.64
C TYR A 668 19.99 -31.97 -8.79
N LEU A 669 20.17 -31.19 -7.72
CA LEU A 669 20.99 -29.98 -7.72
C LEU A 669 22.47 -30.29 -8.04
N LEU A 670 23.01 -31.42 -7.56
CA LEU A 670 24.34 -31.90 -7.94
C LEU A 670 24.45 -32.26 -9.42
N ALA A 671 23.39 -32.78 -10.03
CA ALA A 671 23.35 -33.10 -11.46
C ALA A 671 23.24 -31.85 -12.36
N LEU A 672 22.98 -30.66 -11.81
CA LEU A 672 22.98 -29.40 -12.56
C LEU A 672 24.41 -28.95 -12.90
N SER A 673 24.91 -29.47 -14.03
CA SER A 673 26.27 -29.23 -14.56
C SER A 673 26.34 -28.49 -15.92
N ALA A 674 25.18 -28.18 -16.52
CA ALA A 674 24.95 -27.38 -17.74
C ALA A 674 25.65 -27.78 -19.07
N PRO A 675 25.13 -27.40 -20.26
CA PRO A 675 23.83 -26.79 -20.57
C PRO A 675 22.85 -27.77 -21.28
N ALA A 676 21.59 -27.35 -21.49
CA ALA A 676 20.56 -28.13 -22.18
C ALA A 676 20.94 -28.45 -23.64
N GLY A 677 21.13 -29.74 -23.97
CA GLY A 677 21.55 -30.13 -25.32
C GLY A 677 21.81 -31.62 -25.59
N ALA A 678 21.18 -32.56 -24.88
CA ALA A 678 21.22 -33.98 -25.21
C ALA A 678 19.91 -34.70 -24.82
N GLU A 679 19.37 -35.52 -25.71
CA GLU A 679 18.14 -36.29 -25.48
C GLU A 679 18.35 -37.49 -24.54
N ASN A 680 17.27 -37.84 -23.84
CA ASN A 680 17.05 -39.00 -22.98
C ASN A 680 17.91 -40.25 -23.24
N THR A 681 18.51 -40.83 -22.20
CA THR A 681 18.79 -42.27 -22.12
C THR A 681 18.71 -42.75 -20.65
N PRO A 682 18.03 -43.87 -20.33
CA PRO A 682 17.95 -44.39 -18.95
C PRO A 682 19.31 -44.87 -18.40
N PRO A 683 19.50 -44.92 -17.07
CA PRO A 683 20.80 -45.18 -16.46
C PRO A 683 21.27 -46.64 -16.65
N ALA A 684 22.53 -46.80 -17.06
CA ALA A 684 23.21 -48.08 -17.08
C ALA A 684 23.83 -48.41 -15.70
N THR A 685 23.76 -49.68 -15.31
CA THR A 685 24.15 -50.20 -13.99
C THR A 685 25.64 -50.01 -13.64
N ALA A 686 25.92 -49.71 -12.37
CA ALA A 686 27.26 -49.54 -11.82
C ALA A 686 28.08 -50.84 -11.72
N PRO A 687 29.43 -50.74 -11.81
CA PRO A 687 30.37 -51.69 -11.21
C PRO A 687 31.09 -51.09 -9.96
N PRO A 688 31.64 -51.92 -9.06
CA PRO A 688 31.94 -51.52 -7.67
C PRO A 688 33.38 -51.06 -7.39
N ALA A 689 33.58 -50.65 -6.14
CA ALA A 689 34.74 -49.93 -5.59
C ALA A 689 36.10 -50.68 -5.53
N GLY A 690 37.15 -49.87 -5.47
CA GLY A 690 38.55 -50.19 -5.12
C GLY A 690 39.44 -48.98 -5.48
N ASP A 691 40.46 -48.58 -4.73
CA ASP A 691 40.99 -49.10 -3.46
C ASP A 691 41.70 -47.96 -2.68
N ASN A 692 42.03 -48.21 -1.42
CA ASN A 692 42.59 -47.24 -0.48
C ASN A 692 44.09 -47.00 -0.70
N THR A 693 44.58 -45.78 -0.48
CA THR A 693 45.71 -45.49 0.45
C THR A 693 45.94 -43.97 0.63
N PRO A 694 46.54 -43.51 1.76
CA PRO A 694 46.36 -42.13 2.24
C PRO A 694 47.65 -41.28 2.37
N THR A 695 47.50 -40.10 3.01
CA THR A 695 48.51 -39.22 3.67
C THR A 695 49.45 -38.35 2.80
N PRO A 696 50.04 -37.25 3.34
CA PRO A 696 49.61 -36.36 4.44
C PRO A 696 49.59 -34.84 4.04
N PRO A 697 49.09 -33.92 4.89
CA PRO A 697 48.97 -32.48 4.58
C PRO A 697 50.22 -31.66 4.94
N ALA A 698 50.35 -30.45 4.38
CA ALA A 698 51.37 -29.48 4.78
C ALA A 698 50.89 -28.01 4.72
N THR A 699 50.56 -27.47 5.90
CA THR A 699 50.78 -26.08 6.36
C THR A 699 50.37 -24.89 5.49
N ALA A 700 49.35 -24.18 5.98
CA ALA A 700 49.20 -22.74 5.76
C ALA A 700 50.43 -21.95 6.24
N THR A 701 50.70 -20.81 5.59
CA THR A 701 51.58 -19.76 6.13
C THR A 701 50.86 -18.42 5.98
N ALA A 702 50.52 -17.78 7.09
CA ALA A 702 49.95 -16.43 7.10
C ALA A 702 51.06 -15.36 7.01
N ALA A 703 50.80 -14.23 6.35
CA ALA A 703 51.72 -13.11 6.24
C ALA A 703 51.05 -11.75 6.50
N THR A 704 51.66 -10.96 7.38
CA THR A 704 51.25 -9.65 7.93
C THR A 704 52.46 -8.70 7.95
N ILE A 705 52.38 -7.37 7.80
CA ILE A 705 51.28 -6.39 7.65
C ILE A 705 51.75 -5.34 6.61
N GLY A 706 50.86 -4.56 5.96
CA GLY A 706 51.30 -3.39 5.19
C GLY A 706 50.20 -2.39 4.79
N ALA A 707 50.08 -1.27 5.51
CA ALA A 707 49.11 -0.21 5.24
C ALA A 707 49.67 0.90 4.33
N ALA A 708 48.82 1.50 3.49
CA ALA A 708 48.98 2.86 2.98
C ALA A 708 47.65 3.39 2.40
N VAL A 709 46.95 4.27 3.12
CA VAL A 709 45.82 5.06 2.57
C VAL A 709 46.27 6.51 2.47
N SER A 710 46.08 7.11 1.29
CA SER A 710 46.25 8.56 1.07
C SER A 710 44.88 9.18 0.78
N PRO A 711 44.54 10.33 1.37
CA PRO A 711 43.24 10.98 1.13
C PRO A 711 43.25 11.78 -0.18
N LEU A 712 42.13 11.72 -0.92
CA LEU A 712 41.82 12.61 -2.04
C LEU A 712 40.92 13.78 -1.56
N PRO A 713 40.97 14.95 -2.22
CA PRO A 713 40.51 16.21 -1.63
C PRO A 713 39.02 16.51 -1.82
N SER A 714 38.45 17.23 -0.85
CA SER A 714 37.10 17.80 -0.88
C SER A 714 36.93 18.92 -1.92
N PRO A 715 35.79 19.00 -2.63
CA PRO A 715 35.41 20.18 -3.39
C PRO A 715 34.70 21.23 -2.49
N SER A 716 35.08 22.50 -2.63
CA SER A 716 34.41 23.64 -1.96
C SER A 716 33.18 24.12 -2.76
N PRO A 717 32.14 24.67 -2.11
CA PRO A 717 30.90 25.06 -2.78
C PRO A 717 31.08 26.30 -3.66
N THR A 718 30.51 26.25 -4.87
CA THR A 718 30.37 27.42 -5.77
C THR A 718 28.89 27.78 -5.85
N PRO A 719 28.48 29.05 -5.65
CA PRO A 719 27.07 29.42 -5.65
C PRO A 719 26.45 29.31 -7.04
N LEU A 720 25.32 28.60 -7.13
CA LEU A 720 24.54 28.43 -8.35
C LEU A 720 23.99 29.77 -8.85
N ARG A 721 24.22 30.04 -10.13
CA ARG A 721 23.79 31.25 -10.81
C ARG A 721 22.52 30.95 -11.60
N VAL A 722 21.41 31.62 -11.25
CA VAL A 722 20.11 31.47 -11.92
C VAL A 722 20.27 31.68 -13.45
N PRO A 723 19.92 30.69 -14.29
CA PRO A 723 19.94 30.86 -15.74
C PRO A 723 18.68 31.58 -16.21
N THR A 724 18.84 32.77 -16.78
CA THR A 724 17.76 33.45 -17.51
C THR A 724 17.46 32.70 -18.81
N SER A 725 16.21 32.25 -18.98
CA SER A 725 15.75 31.56 -20.17
C SER A 725 15.82 32.46 -21.42
N ALA A 726 16.43 31.97 -22.49
CA ALA A 726 16.28 32.53 -23.83
C ALA A 726 15.08 31.86 -24.55
N PRO A 727 14.25 32.60 -25.31
CA PRO A 727 13.09 32.03 -25.97
C PRO A 727 13.49 31.24 -27.23
N ILE A 728 13.13 29.96 -27.28
CA ILE A 728 13.20 29.14 -28.49
C ILE A 728 11.91 29.36 -29.30
N SER A 729 12.04 29.70 -30.58
CA SER A 729 10.90 29.94 -31.47
C SER A 729 10.34 28.65 -32.07
N GLY A 730 9.07 28.35 -31.81
CA GLY A 730 8.33 27.22 -32.36
C GLY A 730 6.90 27.62 -32.75
N ASP A 731 6.75 28.24 -33.93
CA ASP A 731 5.50 28.87 -34.36
C ASP A 731 4.62 27.96 -35.23
N THR A 732 3.84 27.08 -34.59
CA THR A 732 2.79 26.28 -35.23
C THR A 732 1.44 27.01 -35.29
N SER A 733 1.19 27.92 -34.34
CA SER A 733 -0.07 28.67 -34.21
C SER A 733 -0.31 29.62 -35.39
N THR A 734 0.69 30.39 -35.81
CA THR A 734 0.50 31.43 -36.85
C THR A 734 0.20 30.81 -38.23
N ALA A 735 0.71 29.60 -38.51
CA ALA A 735 0.38 28.85 -39.71
C ALA A 735 -1.11 28.47 -39.79
N ILE A 736 -1.70 28.06 -38.66
CA ILE A 736 -3.12 27.69 -38.57
C ILE A 736 -4.03 28.92 -38.78
N TYR A 737 -3.70 30.05 -38.14
CA TYR A 737 -4.46 31.30 -38.32
C TYR A 737 -4.40 31.83 -39.76
N LEU A 738 -3.25 31.76 -40.43
CA LEU A 738 -3.13 32.13 -41.85
C LEU A 738 -3.95 31.21 -42.76
N MET A 739 -4.02 29.91 -42.47
CA MET A 739 -4.81 28.96 -43.25
C MET A 739 -6.33 29.21 -43.09
N ILE A 740 -6.81 29.45 -41.87
CA ILE A 740 -8.22 29.78 -41.59
C ILE A 740 -8.60 31.12 -42.25
N PHE A 741 -7.73 32.13 -42.17
CA PHE A 741 -7.95 33.42 -42.83
C PHE A 741 -8.02 33.28 -44.36
N GLY A 742 -7.15 32.46 -44.97
CA GLY A 742 -7.19 32.14 -46.38
C GLY A 742 -8.51 31.51 -46.82
N ILE A 743 -9.02 30.52 -46.07
CA ILE A 743 -10.30 29.85 -46.34
C ILE A 743 -11.47 30.85 -46.31
N LEU A 744 -11.51 31.73 -45.29
CA LEU A 744 -12.56 32.74 -45.15
C LEU A 744 -12.55 33.79 -46.27
N VAL A 745 -11.36 34.22 -46.71
CA VAL A 745 -11.21 35.16 -47.84
C VAL A 745 -11.66 34.51 -49.17
N VAL A 746 -11.31 33.24 -49.42
CA VAL A 746 -11.75 32.50 -50.60
C VAL A 746 -13.28 32.30 -50.61
N PHE A 747 -13.89 31.97 -49.47
CA PHE A 747 -15.35 31.86 -49.36
C PHE A 747 -16.06 33.20 -49.58
N GLY A 748 -15.52 34.30 -49.06
CA GLY A 748 -16.03 35.65 -49.30
C GLY A 748 -16.00 36.05 -50.77
N LEU A 749 -14.90 35.76 -51.47
CA LEU A 749 -14.76 36.02 -52.91
C LEU A 749 -15.67 35.12 -53.78
N ALA A 750 -15.89 33.87 -53.39
CA ALA A 750 -16.84 32.96 -54.05
C ALA A 750 -18.30 33.44 -53.95
N ILE A 751 -18.68 34.06 -52.81
CA ILE A 751 -20.01 34.65 -52.62
C ILE A 751 -20.18 35.94 -53.44
N LEU A 752 -19.13 36.74 -53.58
CA LEU A 752 -19.12 37.97 -54.40
C LEU A 752 -19.17 37.71 -55.91
N THR A 753 -18.59 36.59 -56.38
CA THR A 753 -18.53 36.25 -57.82
C THR A 753 -19.77 35.52 -58.35
N ARG A 754 -20.61 34.95 -57.48
CA ARG A 754 -21.88 34.26 -57.86
C ARG A 754 -23.07 35.20 -58.14
N ARG A 755 -22.86 36.52 -58.26
CA ARG A 755 -23.88 37.49 -58.69
C ARG A 755 -23.33 38.52 -59.69
N ARG A 756 -23.03 38.03 -60.89
CA ARG A 756 -23.19 38.77 -62.15
C ARG A 756 -24.11 37.96 -63.06
#